data_AF-A0AAD6JUF0-F1
#
_entry.id   AF-A0AAD6JUF0-F1
#
_cell.length_a   1.000
_cell.length_b   1.000
_cell.length_c   1.000
_cell.angle_alpha   90.00
_cell.angle_beta   90.00
_cell.angle_gamma   90.00
#
_symmetry.space_group_name_H-M   'P 1'
#
loop_
_entity.id
_entity.type
_entity.pdbx_description
1 polymer ?
#
loop_
_entity_poly.entity_id
_entity_poly.type
_entity_poly.pdbx_seq_one_letter_code
_entity_poly.pdbx_strand_id
1 'polypeptide(L)'
;MASPPVLKRSETIADSMPDALRQSRYHMRICFSRFIAPGKRLMKRQHIMDEVYRSIQDEKERQKVLEGLFGYILSSTQEAAVVPPFVAFAVRPNPGFWEYVKVNADDLRVDGISISEYLQFKEMIFDEKWASDENALEVDFGAMDFSTPRLTLSSSIGNGLNHMSKFMSSKLRGSSEAAKPLLDYLLALDHQGENLMINRALDSVSKLQEALIVAEVVVSGFPKDTPYQGFQQSLKELGFEKGWGDTAERVKETMRMLSESLQAPDPVKLELLFSRIPNMFKIVIFSPHGYFGQSDVLGLPDTGGQVVYILDQVRALEEELLLKIKQQGLSVKPQILVITRLIPHAGGTKCSQEVEPIFGTKHSHIVRVPFKTEKGVLPQWVSRFDVYPYLERFAQDAADKILEHMDCKPDLFIGNYSDGNLVASLMAQKLGITLGTIAHALEKTKYEDSDAKWKELEPKYHFSCQFTADMIAMNSADFIITSTYQEIAGSKNRPGQYESHVAFTMPGLCRVVSGINVFDPKFNIASPGADQSVYFPYTEKQKRLTSFHPAIEELLYNNEDNYEHIGYLADRKKPIIFSMARLDTVKNITGLTEWYGKNTKLRNLVNLVVVAGFFDPSKSTDREEIAEIQKMHSLIEKYQLKGQFRWIAAQSDRYRNGELYRCIADTKGAFIQPALYEAFGLTVIEAMNCGLPTFATNQGGPAEIIVDGVSGFHIDPNNGDESSKKIADFFEKCKTDAEYWNKISATGLQRIYECYTWKIYANKVLNMGSVYGFWRQINKEQKLMKQRYIETFYNLQFRNLARNVPIPGFAPPVQTPSSSKTKPHESAPAAVAEPHQPLPTQKAKPRAEGGAPVSA
;
A
#
# COMPACT_ATOMS: atom_id res chain seq x y z
N MET A 1 -10.29 15.45 35.79
CA MET A 1 -10.63 14.03 35.58
C MET A 1 -9.38 13.23 35.91
N ALA A 2 -9.47 12.30 36.87
CA ALA A 2 -8.34 11.44 37.21
C ALA A 2 -8.01 10.54 36.01
N SER A 3 -6.71 10.37 35.73
CA SER A 3 -6.25 9.44 34.69
C SER A 3 -6.82 8.04 34.95
N PRO A 4 -7.35 7.32 33.94
CA PRO A 4 -7.85 5.97 34.12
C PRO A 4 -6.73 5.06 34.65
N PRO A 5 -7.06 4.00 35.42
CA PRO A 5 -6.06 3.11 35.99
C PRO A 5 -5.30 2.42 34.87
N VAL A 6 -4.03 2.83 34.68
CA VAL A 6 -3.11 2.23 33.73
C VAL A 6 -2.63 0.92 34.35
N LEU A 7 -2.89 -0.20 33.67
CA LEU A 7 -2.22 -1.48 33.93
C LEU A 7 -0.72 -1.23 34.10
N LYS A 8 -0.14 -1.62 35.24
CA LYS A 8 1.32 -1.58 35.37
C LYS A 8 1.88 -2.48 34.28
N ARG A 9 2.93 -2.03 33.59
CA ARG A 9 3.55 -2.73 32.42
C ARG A 9 4.03 -4.16 32.72
N SER A 10 4.00 -4.59 33.98
CA SER A 10 4.35 -5.92 34.49
C SER A 10 3.16 -6.85 34.76
N GLU A 11 1.91 -6.37 34.73
CA GLU A 11 0.70 -7.16 35.00
C GLU A 11 0.05 -7.58 33.68
N THR A 12 -0.20 -8.87 33.49
CA THR A 12 -0.88 -9.39 32.28
C THR A 12 -2.39 -9.22 32.39
N ILE A 13 -3.10 -9.33 31.26
CA ILE A 13 -4.56 -9.38 31.24
C ILE A 13 -5.05 -10.61 32.02
N ALA A 14 -4.33 -11.74 31.96
CA ALA A 14 -4.66 -12.94 32.73
C ALA A 14 -4.57 -12.71 34.25
N ASP A 15 -3.59 -11.92 34.71
CA ASP A 15 -3.42 -11.60 36.14
C ASP A 15 -4.47 -10.59 36.64
N SER A 16 -4.83 -9.65 35.79
CA SER A 16 -5.62 -8.46 36.17
C SER A 16 -7.13 -8.61 35.92
N MET A 17 -7.54 -9.39 34.91
CA MET A 17 -8.95 -9.65 34.61
C MET A 17 -9.71 -10.31 35.78
N PRO A 18 -9.17 -11.29 36.54
CA PRO A 18 -9.84 -11.86 37.70
C PRO A 18 -10.31 -10.80 38.71
N ASP A 19 -9.47 -9.84 39.03
CA ASP A 19 -9.80 -8.77 39.97
C ASP A 19 -10.83 -7.80 39.38
N ALA A 20 -10.71 -7.48 38.09
CA ALA A 20 -11.70 -6.69 37.36
C ALA A 20 -13.10 -7.36 37.41
N LEU A 21 -13.17 -8.68 37.23
CA LEU A 21 -14.42 -9.44 37.27
C LEU A 21 -14.99 -9.51 38.69
N ARG A 22 -14.14 -9.58 39.73
CA ARG A 22 -14.58 -9.58 41.14
C ARG A 22 -15.23 -8.27 41.56
N GLN A 23 -14.69 -7.13 41.13
CA GLN A 23 -15.19 -5.80 41.50
C GLN A 23 -16.65 -5.55 41.07
N SER A 24 -17.09 -6.19 39.99
CA SER A 24 -18.46 -6.06 39.44
C SER A 24 -19.13 -7.42 39.24
N ARG A 25 -18.86 -8.40 40.12
CA ARG A 25 -19.22 -9.82 39.94
C ARG A 25 -20.68 -10.05 39.52
N TYR A 26 -21.63 -9.32 40.13
CA TYR A 26 -23.04 -9.43 39.79
C TYR A 26 -23.31 -9.09 38.31
N HIS A 27 -22.84 -7.92 37.85
CA HIS A 27 -22.99 -7.49 36.45
C HIS A 27 -22.23 -8.39 35.49
N MET A 28 -21.03 -8.86 35.88
CA MET A 28 -20.23 -9.74 35.04
C MET A 28 -20.93 -11.07 34.76
N ARG A 29 -21.58 -11.68 35.76
CA ARG A 29 -22.36 -12.91 35.54
C ARG A 29 -23.50 -12.69 34.52
N ILE A 30 -24.13 -11.52 34.53
CA ILE A 30 -25.17 -11.17 33.55
C ILE A 30 -24.56 -10.95 32.16
N CYS A 31 -23.45 -10.22 32.05
CA CYS A 31 -22.76 -10.01 30.78
C CYS A 31 -22.34 -11.35 30.16
N PHE A 32 -21.68 -12.21 30.93
CA PHE A 32 -21.18 -13.49 30.45
C PHE A 32 -22.31 -14.48 30.12
N SER A 33 -23.42 -14.49 30.86
CA SER A 33 -24.58 -15.31 30.51
C SER A 33 -25.22 -14.87 29.19
N ARG A 34 -25.20 -13.56 28.88
CA ARG A 34 -25.62 -13.04 27.57
C ARG A 34 -24.62 -13.34 26.47
N PHE A 35 -23.32 -13.27 26.73
CA PHE A 35 -22.29 -13.62 25.73
C PHE A 35 -22.43 -15.07 25.26
N ILE A 36 -22.71 -16.02 26.17
CA ILE A 36 -22.87 -17.44 25.81
C ILE A 36 -24.26 -17.80 25.26
N ALA A 37 -25.22 -16.87 25.32
CA ALA A 37 -26.58 -17.09 24.83
C ALA A 37 -26.59 -17.45 23.33
N PRO A 38 -27.63 -18.13 22.83
CA PRO A 38 -27.75 -18.43 21.41
C PRO A 38 -27.66 -17.16 20.55
N GLY A 39 -26.71 -17.11 19.62
CA GLY A 39 -26.43 -15.89 18.84
C GLY A 39 -25.08 -15.93 18.12
N LYS A 40 -24.45 -14.76 17.95
CA LYS A 40 -23.13 -14.64 17.31
C LYS A 40 -22.06 -15.31 18.17
N ARG A 41 -21.40 -16.33 17.62
CA ARG A 41 -20.31 -17.05 18.29
C ARG A 41 -18.95 -16.37 18.16
N LEU A 42 -18.69 -15.66 17.06
CA LEU A 42 -17.53 -14.78 16.93
C LEU A 42 -17.99 -13.34 17.12
N MET A 43 -17.66 -12.75 18.27
CA MET A 43 -18.09 -11.41 18.65
C MET A 43 -16.96 -10.40 18.43
N LYS A 44 -17.19 -9.41 17.57
CA LYS A 44 -16.34 -8.21 17.46
C LYS A 44 -16.58 -7.27 18.64
N ARG A 45 -15.64 -6.35 18.87
CA ARG A 45 -15.73 -5.33 19.93
C ARG A 45 -17.10 -4.68 20.05
N GLN A 46 -17.71 -4.26 18.94
CA GLN A 46 -19.03 -3.61 18.96
C GLN A 46 -20.11 -4.53 19.52
N HIS A 47 -20.16 -5.80 19.11
CA HIS A 47 -21.12 -6.77 19.64
C HIS A 47 -20.91 -7.01 21.14
N ILE A 48 -19.66 -7.08 21.60
CA ILE A 48 -19.33 -7.26 23.02
C ILE A 48 -19.84 -6.05 23.81
N MET A 49 -19.55 -4.84 23.33
CA MET A 49 -20.01 -3.61 23.96
C MET A 49 -21.55 -3.54 23.99
N ASP A 50 -22.23 -3.83 22.89
CA ASP A 50 -23.70 -3.84 22.80
C ASP A 50 -24.34 -4.77 23.84
N GLU A 51 -23.78 -5.97 24.02
CA GLU A 51 -24.26 -6.89 25.04
C GLU A 51 -23.99 -6.40 26.47
N VAL A 52 -22.88 -5.66 26.71
CA VAL A 52 -22.65 -4.98 28.00
C VAL A 52 -23.68 -3.88 28.24
N TYR A 53 -23.97 -3.04 27.23
CA TYR A 53 -25.02 -2.01 27.33
C TYR A 53 -26.38 -2.61 27.64
N ARG A 54 -26.71 -3.77 27.06
CA ARG A 54 -27.96 -4.50 27.33
C ARG A 54 -27.98 -5.18 28.71
N SER A 55 -26.82 -5.58 29.22
CA SER A 55 -26.68 -6.23 30.53
C SER A 55 -26.81 -5.25 31.70
N ILE A 56 -26.28 -4.03 31.54
CA ILE A 56 -26.23 -3.02 32.60
C ILE A 56 -27.08 -1.82 32.17
N GLN A 57 -28.37 -1.89 32.47
CA GLN A 57 -29.34 -0.84 32.10
C GLN A 57 -29.11 0.47 32.86
N ASP A 58 -28.74 0.37 34.15
CA ASP A 58 -28.38 1.55 34.96
C ASP A 58 -27.14 2.24 34.39
N GLU A 59 -27.29 3.52 34.05
CA GLU A 59 -26.24 4.30 33.40
C GLU A 59 -25.03 4.56 34.31
N LYS A 60 -25.24 4.78 35.61
CA LYS A 60 -24.15 5.07 36.56
C LYS A 60 -23.32 3.83 36.83
N GLU A 61 -23.96 2.68 37.07
CA GLU A 61 -23.26 1.40 37.25
C GLU A 61 -22.54 1.00 35.96
N ARG A 62 -23.17 1.19 34.80
CA ARG A 62 -22.52 0.93 33.51
C ARG A 62 -21.28 1.80 33.31
N GLN A 63 -21.39 3.10 33.57
CA GLN A 63 -20.26 4.02 33.46
C GLN A 63 -19.12 3.62 34.40
N LYS A 64 -19.43 3.24 35.65
CA LYS A 64 -18.44 2.75 36.62
C LYS A 64 -17.70 1.50 36.14
N VAL A 65 -18.40 0.55 35.51
CA VAL A 65 -17.77 -0.65 34.92
C VAL A 65 -16.89 -0.29 33.73
N LEU A 66 -17.37 0.60 32.85
CA LEU A 66 -16.66 1.01 31.63
C LEU A 66 -15.44 1.90 31.92
N GLU A 67 -15.45 2.68 33.00
CA GLU A 67 -14.31 3.47 33.47
C GLU A 67 -13.28 2.63 34.25
N GLY A 68 -13.66 1.43 34.69
CA GLY A 68 -12.80 0.49 35.40
C GLY A 68 -11.90 -0.36 34.51
N LEU A 69 -11.12 -1.24 35.15
CA LEU A 69 -10.17 -2.14 34.46
C LEU A 69 -10.86 -3.08 33.45
N PHE A 70 -12.05 -3.57 33.75
CA PHE A 70 -12.79 -4.43 32.82
C PHE A 70 -13.20 -3.65 31.56
N GLY A 71 -13.68 -2.41 31.70
CA GLY A 71 -13.95 -1.52 30.58
C GLY A 71 -12.72 -1.28 29.71
N TYR A 72 -11.55 -1.08 30.32
CA TYR A 72 -10.28 -0.99 29.59
C TYR A 72 -10.00 -2.28 28.78
N ILE A 73 -10.14 -3.45 29.40
CA ILE A 73 -9.91 -4.74 28.71
C ILE A 73 -10.86 -4.88 27.52
N LEU A 74 -12.17 -4.65 27.73
CA LEU A 74 -13.16 -4.73 26.67
C LEU A 74 -12.92 -3.75 25.53
N SER A 75 -12.48 -2.52 25.85
CA SER A 75 -12.16 -1.52 24.83
C SER A 75 -10.94 -1.89 23.98
N SER A 76 -10.03 -2.69 24.55
CA SER A 76 -8.80 -3.20 23.92
C SER A 76 -9.00 -4.57 23.24
N THR A 77 -10.08 -5.29 23.56
CA THR A 77 -10.49 -6.53 22.89
C THR A 77 -10.83 -6.26 21.43
N GLN A 78 -10.22 -7.02 20.52
CA GLN A 78 -10.51 -6.94 19.10
C GLN A 78 -11.66 -7.88 18.71
N GLU A 79 -11.61 -9.10 19.23
CA GLU A 79 -12.64 -10.10 19.05
C GLU A 79 -12.67 -11.10 20.21
N ALA A 80 -13.80 -11.79 20.34
CA ALA A 80 -14.00 -12.90 21.28
C ALA A 80 -14.65 -14.09 20.57
N ALA A 81 -14.08 -15.28 20.76
CA ALA A 81 -14.62 -16.55 20.32
C ALA A 81 -15.42 -17.20 21.47
N VAL A 82 -16.70 -17.46 21.24
CA VAL A 82 -17.63 -18.00 22.23
C VAL A 82 -17.89 -19.47 21.95
N VAL A 83 -17.42 -20.34 22.84
CA VAL A 83 -17.67 -21.79 22.83
C VAL A 83 -18.15 -22.17 24.23
N PRO A 84 -19.47 -22.20 24.49
CA PRO A 84 -20.01 -22.38 25.84
C PRO A 84 -19.44 -23.61 26.57
N PRO A 85 -19.11 -23.50 27.87
CA PRO A 85 -19.36 -22.35 28.75
C PRO A 85 -18.27 -21.25 28.67
N PHE A 86 -17.33 -21.33 27.73
CA PHE A 86 -16.18 -20.44 27.66
C PHE A 86 -16.35 -19.28 26.67
N VAL A 87 -15.74 -18.15 27.01
CA VAL A 87 -15.52 -17.00 26.12
C VAL A 87 -14.02 -16.74 26.08
N ALA A 88 -13.40 -16.90 24.91
CA ALA A 88 -11.99 -16.63 24.67
C ALA A 88 -11.83 -15.24 24.04
N PHE A 89 -11.04 -14.36 24.66
CA PHE A 89 -10.81 -12.99 24.22
C PHE A 89 -9.43 -12.85 23.58
N ALA A 90 -9.37 -12.21 22.41
CA ALA A 90 -8.14 -11.67 21.84
C ALA A 90 -8.03 -10.18 22.19
N VAL A 91 -7.18 -9.89 23.17
CA VAL A 91 -6.98 -8.54 23.71
C VAL A 91 -5.72 -7.95 23.10
N ARG A 92 -5.82 -6.71 22.62
CA ARG A 92 -4.71 -5.97 22.02
C ARG A 92 -4.47 -4.66 22.78
N PRO A 93 -3.70 -4.68 23.88
CA PRO A 93 -3.48 -3.48 24.69
C PRO A 93 -2.70 -2.38 23.95
N ASN A 94 -1.76 -2.78 23.09
CA ASN A 94 -0.89 -1.87 22.34
C ASN A 94 -0.62 -2.42 20.94
N PRO A 95 -0.24 -1.57 19.98
CA PRO A 95 0.19 -2.03 18.65
C PRO A 95 1.32 -3.06 18.70
N GLY A 96 1.08 -4.21 18.07
CA GLY A 96 1.99 -5.36 18.04
C GLY A 96 1.92 -6.28 19.24
N PHE A 97 1.12 -5.95 20.27
CA PHE A 97 1.01 -6.72 21.50
C PHE A 97 -0.37 -7.33 21.64
N TRP A 98 -0.40 -8.67 21.71
CA TRP A 98 -1.61 -9.46 21.83
C TRP A 98 -1.53 -10.37 23.05
N GLU A 99 -2.62 -10.43 23.79
CA GLU A 99 -2.81 -11.35 24.91
C GLU A 99 -4.13 -12.08 24.73
N TYR A 100 -4.13 -13.36 25.09
CA TYR A 100 -5.30 -14.22 24.91
C TYR A 100 -5.67 -14.81 26.26
N VAL A 101 -6.96 -14.71 26.59
CA VAL A 101 -7.50 -15.22 27.85
C VAL A 101 -8.83 -15.91 27.59
N LYS A 102 -9.12 -16.99 28.29
CA LYS A 102 -10.47 -17.59 28.32
C LYS A 102 -11.12 -17.36 29.67
N VAL A 103 -12.42 -17.14 29.65
CA VAL A 103 -13.23 -16.98 30.86
C VAL A 103 -14.35 -18.01 30.85
N ASN A 104 -14.52 -18.73 31.94
CA ASN A 104 -15.68 -19.58 32.15
C ASN A 104 -16.87 -18.71 32.60
N ALA A 105 -17.96 -18.73 31.84
CA ALA A 105 -19.12 -17.88 32.10
C ALA A 105 -19.90 -18.24 33.39
N ASP A 106 -19.77 -19.49 33.88
CA ASP A 106 -20.52 -19.97 35.04
C ASP A 106 -19.92 -19.47 36.37
N ASP A 107 -18.60 -19.55 36.50
CA ASP A 107 -17.86 -19.23 37.73
C ASP A 107 -16.94 -17.98 37.64
N LEU A 108 -16.77 -17.44 36.43
CA LEU A 108 -15.90 -16.31 36.09
C LEU A 108 -14.40 -16.58 36.31
N ARG A 109 -13.97 -17.85 36.26
CA ARG A 109 -12.54 -18.18 36.27
C ARG A 109 -11.90 -17.72 34.96
N VAL A 110 -10.74 -17.07 35.07
CA VAL A 110 -9.94 -16.61 33.94
C VAL A 110 -8.68 -17.46 33.86
N ASP A 111 -8.39 -17.98 32.67
CA ASP A 111 -7.15 -18.70 32.37
C ASP A 111 -6.46 -17.99 31.20
N GLY A 112 -5.16 -17.69 31.31
CA GLY A 112 -4.36 -17.26 30.17
C GLY A 112 -4.18 -18.40 29.17
N ILE A 113 -4.30 -18.12 27.88
CA ILE A 113 -4.19 -19.12 26.81
C ILE A 113 -3.16 -18.70 25.76
N SER A 114 -2.60 -19.70 25.07
CA SER A 114 -1.72 -19.50 23.93
C SER A 114 -2.48 -19.04 22.68
N ILE A 115 -1.72 -18.57 21.68
CA ILE A 115 -2.26 -18.24 20.35
C ILE A 115 -2.93 -19.47 19.72
N SER A 116 -2.27 -20.64 19.78
CA SER A 116 -2.80 -21.89 19.22
C SER A 116 -4.15 -22.25 19.84
N GLU A 117 -4.26 -22.19 21.18
CA GLU A 117 -5.52 -22.44 21.88
C GLU A 117 -6.62 -21.44 21.50
N TYR A 118 -6.31 -20.13 21.41
CA TYR A 118 -7.29 -19.15 20.96
C TYR A 118 -7.78 -19.42 19.53
N LEU A 119 -6.87 -19.77 18.62
CA LEU A 119 -7.23 -20.11 17.24
C LEU A 119 -8.07 -21.39 17.18
N GLN A 120 -7.80 -22.40 18.02
CA GLN A 120 -8.67 -23.58 18.17
C GLN A 120 -10.08 -23.19 18.61
N PHE A 121 -10.24 -22.30 19.59
CA PHE A 121 -11.55 -21.76 19.99
C PHE A 121 -12.27 -21.09 18.81
N LYS A 122 -11.54 -20.32 18.00
CA LYS A 122 -12.09 -19.70 16.79
C LYS A 122 -12.49 -20.76 15.75
N GLU A 123 -11.68 -21.79 15.56
CA GLU A 123 -11.95 -22.91 14.64
C GLU A 123 -13.19 -23.72 15.05
N MET A 124 -13.42 -23.97 16.35
CA MET A 124 -14.60 -24.70 16.83
C MET A 124 -15.93 -24.09 16.37
N ILE A 125 -15.94 -22.79 16.07
CA ILE A 125 -17.12 -22.07 15.57
C ILE A 125 -17.45 -22.46 14.12
N PHE A 126 -16.43 -22.79 13.32
CA PHE A 126 -16.54 -22.99 11.86
C PHE A 126 -16.28 -24.44 11.42
N ASP A 127 -15.39 -25.16 12.09
CA ASP A 127 -14.96 -26.52 11.78
C ASP A 127 -14.46 -27.23 13.06
N GLU A 128 -15.38 -27.85 13.80
CA GLU A 128 -15.09 -28.56 15.05
C GLU A 128 -14.10 -29.72 14.86
N LYS A 129 -14.18 -30.43 13.73
CA LYS A 129 -13.28 -31.55 13.43
C LYS A 129 -11.84 -31.06 13.32
N TRP A 130 -11.62 -29.98 12.57
CA TRP A 130 -10.30 -29.37 12.44
C TRP A 130 -9.77 -28.84 13.78
N ALA A 131 -10.62 -28.20 14.57
CA ALA A 131 -10.23 -27.67 15.89
C ALA A 131 -9.74 -28.78 16.84
N SER A 132 -10.31 -29.98 16.74
CA SER A 132 -9.96 -31.15 17.54
C SER A 132 -8.85 -32.03 16.96
N ASP A 133 -8.33 -31.72 15.77
CA ASP A 133 -7.31 -32.54 15.13
C ASP A 133 -5.91 -32.21 15.68
N GLU A 134 -5.30 -33.17 16.37
CA GLU A 134 -3.93 -33.06 16.91
C GLU A 134 -2.87 -32.95 15.81
N ASN A 135 -3.19 -33.33 14.57
CA ASN A 135 -2.30 -33.26 13.40
C ASN A 135 -2.59 -32.05 12.50
N ALA A 136 -3.47 -31.13 12.91
CA ALA A 136 -3.74 -29.90 12.19
C ALA A 136 -2.42 -29.12 11.95
N LEU A 137 -2.17 -28.73 10.70
CA LEU A 137 -0.94 -28.03 10.32
C LEU A 137 -0.85 -26.66 11.02
N GLU A 138 0.11 -26.51 11.93
CA GLU A 138 0.50 -25.21 12.48
C GLU A 138 1.70 -24.61 11.71
N VAL A 139 1.56 -23.34 11.33
CA VAL A 139 2.57 -22.56 10.62
C VAL A 139 3.17 -21.54 11.58
N ASP A 140 4.46 -21.70 11.87
CA ASP A 140 5.24 -20.84 12.77
C ASP A 140 6.53 -20.38 12.09
N PHE A 141 6.49 -19.19 11.49
CA PHE A 141 7.69 -18.54 10.94
C PHE A 141 8.57 -17.93 12.04
N GLY A 142 8.01 -17.63 13.22
CA GLY A 142 8.73 -16.99 14.32
C GLY A 142 9.76 -17.92 14.97
N ALA A 143 9.53 -19.22 14.92
CA ALA A 143 10.49 -20.25 15.30
C ALA A 143 11.82 -20.15 14.54
N MET A 144 11.83 -19.51 13.36
CA MET A 144 13.02 -19.35 12.51
C MET A 144 13.79 -18.04 12.76
N ASP A 145 13.31 -17.16 13.65
CA ASP A 145 13.81 -15.79 13.85
C ASP A 145 14.63 -15.60 15.16
N PHE A 146 15.57 -16.51 15.46
CA PHE A 146 16.28 -16.57 16.76
C PHE A 146 17.50 -15.62 16.92
N SER A 147 18.12 -15.14 15.84
CA SER A 147 19.33 -14.29 15.91
C SER A 147 19.09 -12.80 15.66
N THR A 148 17.86 -12.41 15.27
CA THR A 148 17.49 -11.01 15.12
C THR A 148 17.06 -10.43 16.47
N PRO A 149 17.64 -9.31 16.94
CA PRO A 149 17.24 -8.72 18.21
C PRO A 149 15.75 -8.38 18.22
N ARG A 150 15.04 -8.80 19.26
CA ARG A 150 13.61 -8.55 19.42
C ARG A 150 13.38 -7.10 19.84
N LEU A 151 12.80 -6.32 18.94
CA LEU A 151 12.29 -4.99 19.26
C LEU A 151 10.92 -5.12 19.95
N THR A 152 10.65 -4.27 20.95
CA THR A 152 9.42 -4.32 21.75
C THR A 152 8.77 -2.95 21.94
N LEU A 153 9.36 -1.89 21.39
CA LEU A 153 8.78 -0.55 21.48
C LEU A 153 7.89 -0.31 20.26
N SER A 154 6.60 0.00 20.44
CA SER A 154 5.71 0.28 19.31
C SER A 154 6.22 1.41 18.41
N SER A 155 7.06 2.32 18.94
CA SER A 155 7.73 3.38 18.18
C SER A 155 8.86 2.89 17.24
N SER A 156 9.34 1.65 17.39
CA SER A 156 10.35 1.08 16.48
C SER A 156 9.74 0.49 15.22
N ILE A 157 8.44 0.21 15.21
CA ILE A 157 7.73 -0.39 14.07
C ILE A 157 7.84 0.54 12.85
N GLY A 158 8.19 -0.02 11.69
CA GLY A 158 8.35 0.72 10.44
C GLY A 158 9.65 1.54 10.32
N ASN A 159 10.54 1.48 11.31
CA ASN A 159 11.85 2.16 11.31
C ASN A 159 13.02 1.18 11.10
N GLY A 160 12.78 0.12 10.33
CA GLY A 160 13.68 -1.01 10.13
C GLY A 160 15.11 -0.64 9.74
N LEU A 161 15.29 0.26 8.77
CA LEU A 161 16.60 0.68 8.24
C LEU A 161 17.49 1.25 9.36
N ASN A 162 16.95 2.08 10.24
CA ASN A 162 17.70 2.66 11.36
C ASN A 162 18.16 1.58 12.35
N HIS A 163 17.30 0.61 12.64
CA HIS A 163 17.64 -0.51 13.51
C HIS A 163 18.64 -1.44 12.85
N MET A 164 18.52 -1.67 11.54
CA MET A 164 19.46 -2.47 10.78
C MET A 164 20.87 -1.89 10.80
N SER A 165 20.99 -0.57 10.60
CA SER A 165 22.27 0.15 10.74
C SER A 165 22.88 0.00 12.13
N LYS A 166 22.05 -0.02 13.19
CA LYS A 166 22.51 -0.28 14.58
C LYS A 166 23.01 -1.71 14.76
N PHE A 167 22.30 -2.70 14.23
CA PHE A 167 22.71 -4.10 14.30
C PHE A 167 23.99 -4.35 13.51
N MET A 168 24.11 -3.76 12.32
CA MET A 168 25.33 -3.80 11.51
C MET A 168 26.51 -3.15 12.22
N SER A 169 26.35 -1.93 12.76
CA SER A 169 27.38 -1.25 13.54
C SER A 169 27.86 -2.11 14.71
N SER A 170 26.94 -2.78 15.42
CA SER A 170 27.28 -3.69 16.50
C SER A 170 28.05 -4.93 16.03
N LYS A 171 27.70 -5.51 14.87
CA LYS A 171 28.38 -6.69 14.32
C LYS A 171 29.78 -6.38 13.77
N LEU A 172 29.97 -5.19 13.23
CA LEU A 172 31.25 -4.76 12.66
C LEU A 172 32.23 -4.24 13.73
N ARG A 173 31.80 -4.09 14.98
CA ARG A 173 32.62 -3.55 16.08
C ARG A 173 33.50 -4.65 16.69
N GLY A 174 34.76 -4.31 17.00
CA GLY A 174 35.57 -5.02 17.98
C GLY A 174 36.87 -5.67 17.49
N SER A 175 36.99 -6.02 16.21
CA SER A 175 38.24 -6.58 15.66
C SER A 175 38.34 -6.44 14.13
N SER A 176 39.56 -6.64 13.60
CA SER A 176 39.83 -6.74 12.16
C SER A 176 39.00 -7.87 11.50
N GLU A 177 38.76 -8.97 12.21
CA GLU A 177 37.90 -10.06 11.73
C GLU A 177 36.42 -9.65 11.62
N ALA A 178 35.92 -8.83 12.55
CA ALA A 178 34.55 -8.34 12.54
C ALA A 178 34.25 -7.43 11.33
N ALA A 179 35.27 -6.72 10.83
CA ALA A 179 35.16 -5.85 9.65
C ALA A 179 35.37 -6.59 8.32
N LYS A 180 35.85 -7.84 8.34
CA LYS A 180 36.11 -8.64 7.14
C LYS A 180 34.91 -8.77 6.20
N PRO A 181 33.66 -8.94 6.67
CA PRO A 181 32.51 -9.00 5.75
C PRO A 181 32.32 -7.72 4.93
N LEU A 182 32.64 -6.54 5.48
CA LEU A 182 32.58 -5.28 4.75
C LEU A 182 33.68 -5.19 3.69
N LEU A 183 34.88 -5.67 4.00
CA LEU A 183 35.96 -5.79 3.04
C LEU A 183 35.59 -6.72 1.89
N ASP A 184 35.13 -7.93 2.21
CA ASP A 184 34.73 -8.95 1.23
C ASP A 184 33.60 -8.42 0.34
N TYR A 185 32.67 -7.64 0.91
CA TYR A 185 31.62 -6.96 0.16
C TYR A 185 32.18 -5.96 -0.85
N LEU A 186 33.10 -5.09 -0.43
CA LEU A 186 33.71 -4.08 -1.29
C LEU A 186 34.55 -4.71 -2.41
N LEU A 187 35.31 -5.79 -2.11
CA LEU A 187 36.09 -6.54 -3.10
C LEU A 187 35.22 -7.26 -4.15
N ALA A 188 33.97 -7.56 -3.81
CA ALA A 188 33.03 -8.25 -4.70
C ALA A 188 32.24 -7.28 -5.62
N LEU A 189 32.40 -5.96 -5.46
CA LEU A 189 31.72 -4.99 -6.30
C LEU A 189 32.35 -4.94 -7.69
N ASP A 190 31.52 -5.23 -8.69
CA ASP A 190 31.89 -5.29 -10.11
C ASP A 190 30.71 -4.75 -10.92
N HIS A 191 31.01 -4.03 -12.00
CA HIS A 191 30.06 -3.71 -13.04
C HIS A 191 30.65 -4.04 -14.42
N GLN A 192 30.02 -4.98 -15.13
CA GLN A 192 30.42 -5.41 -16.49
C GLN A 192 31.89 -5.87 -16.61
N GLY A 193 32.45 -6.47 -15.56
CA GLY A 193 33.83 -6.95 -15.52
C GLY A 193 34.85 -5.89 -15.09
N GLU A 194 34.42 -4.65 -14.79
CA GLU A 194 35.24 -3.64 -14.13
C GLU A 194 35.02 -3.68 -12.61
N ASN A 195 36.09 -3.95 -11.85
CA ASN A 195 36.07 -3.83 -10.40
C ASN A 195 35.71 -2.39 -9.98
N LEU A 196 34.88 -2.28 -8.95
CA LEU A 196 34.52 -1.02 -8.32
C LEU A 196 35.12 -0.92 -6.92
N MET A 197 35.30 0.30 -6.43
CA MET A 197 35.81 0.64 -5.09
C MET A 197 37.26 0.19 -4.84
N ILE A 198 37.50 -1.11 -4.66
CA ILE A 198 38.83 -1.68 -4.32
C ILE A 198 39.13 -2.93 -5.14
N ASN A 199 40.41 -3.24 -5.32
CA ASN A 199 40.85 -4.47 -5.97
C ASN A 199 41.62 -5.40 -5.00
N ARG A 200 42.02 -6.57 -5.48
CA ARG A 200 42.66 -7.63 -4.67
C ARG A 200 44.02 -7.24 -4.07
N ALA A 201 44.59 -6.08 -4.41
CA ALA A 201 45.76 -5.57 -3.67
C ALA A 201 45.43 -5.29 -2.20
N LEU A 202 44.17 -4.94 -1.90
CA LEU A 202 43.64 -4.65 -0.57
C LEU A 202 42.84 -5.86 -0.04
N ASP A 203 43.50 -7.00 0.15
CA ASP A 203 42.87 -8.29 0.54
C ASP A 203 42.66 -8.48 2.06
N SER A 204 43.03 -7.49 2.88
CA SER A 204 42.88 -7.55 4.34
C SER A 204 42.49 -6.18 4.89
N VAL A 205 41.81 -6.16 6.04
CA VAL A 205 41.33 -4.94 6.68
C VAL A 205 42.50 -4.02 7.06
N SER A 206 43.64 -4.56 7.50
CA SER A 206 44.85 -3.77 7.81
C SER A 206 45.37 -3.04 6.58
N LYS A 207 45.56 -3.76 5.45
CA LYS A 207 46.02 -3.16 4.19
C LYS A 207 45.07 -2.08 3.71
N LEU A 208 43.76 -2.32 3.80
CA LEU A 208 42.75 -1.33 3.42
C LEU A 208 42.83 -0.08 4.30
N GLN A 209 42.94 -0.23 5.63
CA GLN A 209 43.06 0.90 6.56
C GLN A 209 44.33 1.73 6.30
N GLU A 210 45.48 1.08 6.11
CA GLU A 210 46.75 1.73 5.77
C GLU A 210 46.65 2.48 4.44
N ALA A 211 46.09 1.85 3.40
CA ALA A 211 45.91 2.45 2.09
C ALA A 211 44.95 3.65 2.12
N LEU A 212 43.87 3.60 2.92
CA LEU A 212 42.92 4.71 3.07
C LEU A 212 43.57 5.95 3.67
N ILE A 213 44.47 5.79 4.66
CA ILE A 213 45.21 6.91 5.27
C ILE A 213 46.09 7.59 4.21
N VAL A 214 46.83 6.80 3.41
CA VAL A 214 47.69 7.34 2.35
C VAL A 214 46.86 8.01 1.25
N ALA A 215 45.77 7.38 0.82
CA ALA A 215 44.87 7.91 -0.21
C ALA A 215 44.23 9.25 0.23
N GLU A 216 43.82 9.39 1.49
CA GLU A 216 43.27 10.64 2.00
C GLU A 216 44.28 11.80 1.89
N VAL A 217 45.56 11.55 2.17
CA VAL A 217 46.64 12.55 2.02
C VAL A 217 46.82 12.92 0.55
N VAL A 218 46.88 11.93 -0.33
CA VAL A 218 47.01 12.14 -1.79
C VAL A 218 45.86 12.99 -2.32
N VAL A 219 44.61 12.62 -2.02
CA VAL A 219 43.42 13.33 -2.50
C VAL A 219 43.32 14.73 -1.90
N SER A 220 43.75 14.92 -0.66
CA SER A 220 43.78 16.25 -0.01
C SER A 220 44.78 17.23 -0.66
N GLY A 221 45.72 16.75 -1.47
CA GLY A 221 46.64 17.59 -2.22
C GLY A 221 46.01 18.28 -3.45
N PHE A 222 44.82 17.85 -3.87
CA PHE A 222 44.11 18.41 -5.02
C PHE A 222 43.04 19.43 -4.61
N PRO A 223 42.72 20.43 -5.45
CA PRO A 223 41.54 21.27 -5.28
C PRO A 223 40.25 20.45 -5.15
N LYS A 224 39.31 20.91 -4.33
CA LYS A 224 38.07 20.18 -3.97
C LYS A 224 37.25 19.72 -5.17
N ASP A 225 37.18 20.55 -6.19
CA ASP A 225 36.42 20.37 -7.44
C ASP A 225 37.18 19.60 -8.52
N THR A 226 38.42 19.16 -8.25
CA THR A 226 39.20 18.37 -9.20
C THR A 226 38.44 17.10 -9.59
N PRO A 227 38.19 16.85 -10.90
CA PRO A 227 37.52 15.64 -11.35
C PRO A 227 38.32 14.38 -11.06
N TYR A 228 37.65 13.25 -10.80
CA TYR A 228 38.27 11.95 -10.51
C TYR A 228 39.36 11.54 -11.51
N GLN A 229 39.16 11.83 -12.80
CA GLN A 229 40.12 11.50 -13.85
C GLN A 229 41.50 12.16 -13.65
N GLY A 230 41.56 13.30 -12.94
CA GLY A 230 42.80 14.03 -12.69
C GLY A 230 43.76 13.33 -11.72
N PHE A 231 43.26 12.41 -10.88
CA PHE A 231 44.06 11.71 -9.86
C PHE A 231 43.76 10.20 -9.76
N GLN A 232 42.98 9.66 -10.70
CA GLN A 232 42.62 8.24 -10.75
C GLN A 232 43.84 7.30 -10.76
N GLN A 233 44.89 7.64 -11.50
CA GLN A 233 46.07 6.77 -11.62
C GLN A 233 46.76 6.58 -10.27
N SER A 234 46.91 7.66 -9.49
CA SER A 234 47.51 7.61 -8.15
C SER A 234 46.68 6.76 -7.19
N LEU A 235 45.36 6.80 -7.28
CA LEU A 235 44.48 5.94 -6.48
C LEU A 235 44.55 4.47 -6.90
N LYS A 236 44.64 4.21 -8.21
CA LYS A 236 44.73 2.86 -8.74
C LYS A 236 46.01 2.14 -8.31
N GLU A 237 47.13 2.86 -8.23
CA GLU A 237 48.40 2.35 -7.70
C GLU A 237 48.32 1.93 -6.23
N LEU A 238 47.40 2.54 -5.46
CA LEU A 238 47.11 2.20 -4.06
C LEU A 238 46.04 1.11 -3.92
N GLY A 239 45.51 0.56 -5.02
CA GLY A 239 44.47 -0.49 -5.01
C GLY A 239 43.02 0.02 -5.01
N PHE A 240 42.80 1.32 -5.24
CA PHE A 240 41.46 1.93 -5.30
C PHE A 240 40.99 2.08 -6.76
N GLU A 241 39.81 1.54 -7.05
CA GLU A 241 39.15 1.62 -8.35
C GLU A 241 38.08 2.75 -8.37
N LYS A 242 37.36 2.91 -9.48
CA LYS A 242 36.30 3.94 -9.61
C LYS A 242 35.14 3.70 -8.62
N GLY A 243 34.34 4.74 -8.36
CA GLY A 243 33.10 4.64 -7.57
C GLY A 243 33.07 5.45 -6.27
N TRP A 244 34.18 6.07 -5.87
CA TRP A 244 34.29 6.84 -4.62
C TRP A 244 33.64 8.21 -4.68
N GLY A 245 33.59 8.82 -5.87
CA GLY A 245 33.17 10.20 -6.06
C GLY A 245 33.55 10.73 -7.44
N ASP A 246 32.83 11.75 -7.91
CA ASP A 246 33.14 12.48 -9.14
C ASP A 246 34.24 13.55 -8.97
N THR A 247 34.40 14.05 -7.75
CA THR A 247 35.33 15.12 -7.37
C THR A 247 36.25 14.69 -6.23
N ALA A 248 37.41 15.36 -6.09
CA ALA A 248 38.35 15.11 -5.00
C ALA A 248 37.70 15.24 -3.61
N GLU A 249 36.85 16.24 -3.38
CA GLU A 249 36.13 16.41 -2.11
C GLU A 249 35.23 15.21 -1.81
N ARG A 250 34.46 14.75 -2.79
CA ARG A 250 33.55 13.63 -2.59
C ARG A 250 34.28 12.30 -2.38
N VAL A 251 35.35 12.05 -3.14
CA VAL A 251 36.22 10.87 -2.96
C VAL A 251 36.78 10.86 -1.55
N LYS A 252 37.35 11.99 -1.10
CA LYS A 252 37.90 12.14 0.25
C LYS A 252 36.86 11.84 1.32
N GLU A 253 35.67 12.42 1.22
CA GLU A 253 34.60 12.17 2.18
C GLU A 253 34.21 10.70 2.24
N THR A 254 34.05 10.03 1.10
CA THR A 254 33.66 8.62 1.04
C THR A 254 34.75 7.71 1.62
N MET A 255 36.01 7.97 1.30
CA MET A 255 37.15 7.25 1.89
C MET A 255 37.24 7.44 3.40
N ARG A 256 37.03 8.68 3.87
CA ARG A 256 36.98 8.98 5.30
C ARG A 256 35.83 8.28 6.00
N MET A 257 34.64 8.24 5.40
CA MET A 257 33.49 7.49 5.95
C MET A 257 33.79 6.01 6.10
N LEU A 258 34.44 5.39 5.11
CA LEU A 258 34.87 3.99 5.20
C LEU A 258 35.93 3.80 6.28
N SER A 259 36.96 4.65 6.32
CA SER A 259 38.02 4.59 7.33
C SER A 259 37.45 4.69 8.75
N GLU A 260 36.57 5.65 9.00
CA GLU A 260 35.88 5.80 10.27
C GLU A 260 34.98 4.59 10.58
N SER A 261 34.30 4.02 9.58
CA SER A 261 33.46 2.84 9.76
C SER A 261 34.25 1.57 10.09
N LEU A 262 35.49 1.43 9.59
CA LEU A 262 36.37 0.31 9.92
C LEU A 262 37.00 0.45 11.32
N GLN A 263 37.20 1.68 11.81
CA GLN A 263 37.81 1.93 13.12
C GLN A 263 36.76 1.98 14.25
N ALA A 264 35.67 2.70 14.02
CA ALA A 264 34.60 2.93 14.99
C ALA A 264 33.25 2.99 14.26
N PRO A 265 32.66 1.82 13.92
CA PRO A 265 31.40 1.77 13.19
C PRO A 265 30.28 2.49 13.94
N ASP A 266 29.71 3.51 13.32
CA ASP A 266 28.56 4.27 13.80
C ASP A 266 27.35 4.04 12.87
N PRO A 267 26.12 3.85 13.39
CA PRO A 267 24.96 3.55 12.57
C PRO A 267 24.65 4.61 11.51
N VAL A 268 24.78 5.90 11.84
CA VAL A 268 24.47 7.00 10.92
C VAL A 268 25.52 7.07 9.82
N LYS A 269 26.80 6.94 10.18
CA LYS A 269 27.90 6.93 9.21
C LYS A 269 27.87 5.70 8.29
N LEU A 270 27.49 4.53 8.80
CA LEU A 270 27.31 3.34 7.98
C LEU A 270 26.18 3.53 6.97
N GLU A 271 25.03 4.05 7.40
CA GLU A 271 23.92 4.33 6.47
C GLU A 271 24.35 5.33 5.37
N LEU A 272 25.08 6.39 5.75
CA LEU A 272 25.65 7.34 4.80
C LEU A 272 26.67 6.68 3.85
N LEU A 273 27.53 5.81 4.34
CA LEU A 273 28.48 5.05 3.51
C LEU A 273 27.73 4.20 2.48
N PHE A 274 26.75 3.40 2.91
CA PHE A 274 25.96 2.56 2.00
C PHE A 274 25.11 3.37 1.01
N SER A 275 24.74 4.62 1.35
CA SER A 275 24.09 5.53 0.40
C SER A 275 25.01 5.98 -0.74
N ARG A 276 26.34 5.89 -0.55
CA ARG A 276 27.39 6.30 -1.49
C ARG A 276 28.03 5.14 -2.24
N ILE A 277 27.91 3.90 -1.78
CA ILE A 277 28.49 2.74 -2.46
C ILE A 277 27.75 2.46 -3.79
N PRO A 278 28.46 2.30 -4.92
CA PRO A 278 27.87 2.00 -6.23
C PRO A 278 27.49 0.51 -6.34
N ASN A 279 26.35 0.12 -5.77
CA ASN A 279 25.87 -1.28 -5.76
C ASN A 279 24.48 -1.48 -6.36
N MET A 280 23.91 -0.45 -7.00
CA MET A 280 22.56 -0.45 -7.52
C MET A 280 22.52 0.27 -8.86
N PHE A 281 22.23 -0.47 -9.92
CA PHE A 281 22.14 0.03 -11.29
C PHE A 281 20.91 -0.51 -12.02
N LYS A 282 20.56 -1.77 -11.77
CA LYS A 282 19.50 -2.51 -12.47
C LYS A 282 18.42 -2.99 -11.51
N ILE A 283 17.21 -2.49 -11.66
CA ILE A 283 16.08 -2.77 -10.78
C ILE A 283 14.97 -3.44 -11.60
N VAL A 284 14.35 -4.49 -11.04
CA VAL A 284 13.15 -5.09 -11.63
C VAL A 284 11.98 -4.98 -10.66
N ILE A 285 10.86 -4.48 -11.19
CA ILE A 285 9.62 -4.26 -10.45
C ILE A 285 8.56 -5.21 -11.02
N PHE A 286 7.88 -5.98 -10.17
CA PHE A 286 6.87 -6.95 -10.59
C PHE A 286 5.46 -6.45 -10.29
N SER A 287 4.60 -6.43 -11.30
CA SER A 287 3.17 -6.09 -11.20
C SER A 287 2.34 -6.87 -12.24
N PRO A 288 2.11 -8.20 -12.05
CA PRO A 288 1.55 -9.07 -13.08
C PRO A 288 0.08 -8.78 -13.44
N HIS A 289 -0.81 -8.60 -12.46
CA HIS A 289 -2.24 -8.39 -12.72
C HIS A 289 -2.60 -7.02 -13.31
N GLY A 290 -3.85 -6.89 -13.73
CA GLY A 290 -4.43 -5.64 -14.25
C GLY A 290 -3.98 -5.30 -15.67
N TYR A 291 -4.45 -4.16 -16.17
CA TYR A 291 -4.05 -3.58 -17.44
C TYR A 291 -2.92 -2.56 -17.19
N PHE A 292 -1.69 -3.04 -17.06
CA PHE A 292 -0.57 -2.15 -16.80
C PHE A 292 -0.14 -1.39 -18.08
N GLY A 293 -0.34 -0.09 -18.10
CA GLY A 293 -0.02 0.81 -19.22
C GLY A 293 -0.03 2.28 -18.81
N GLN A 294 0.39 3.16 -19.73
CA GLN A 294 0.57 4.59 -19.45
C GLN A 294 -0.59 5.48 -19.92
N SER A 295 -1.48 4.97 -20.78
CA SER A 295 -2.67 5.66 -21.27
C SER A 295 -3.83 4.67 -21.41
N ASP A 296 -5.06 5.17 -21.31
CA ASP A 296 -6.30 4.42 -21.63
C ASP A 296 -6.54 3.16 -20.79
N VAL A 297 -5.89 3.04 -19.63
CA VAL A 297 -5.98 1.87 -18.73
C VAL A 297 -6.60 2.17 -17.36
N LEU A 298 -6.50 3.40 -16.85
CA LEU A 298 -7.00 3.74 -15.51
C LEU A 298 -8.52 3.60 -15.46
N GLY A 299 -9.01 2.85 -14.46
CA GLY A 299 -10.44 2.54 -14.31
C GLY A 299 -10.85 1.20 -14.93
N LEU A 300 -9.98 0.54 -15.71
CA LEU A 300 -10.20 -0.85 -16.11
C LEU A 300 -10.10 -1.80 -14.89
N PRO A 301 -10.69 -3.01 -14.97
CA PRO A 301 -10.63 -3.99 -13.89
C PRO A 301 -9.19 -4.21 -13.37
N ASP A 302 -9.04 -4.24 -12.06
CA ASP A 302 -7.77 -4.39 -11.34
C ASP A 302 -6.70 -3.34 -11.70
N THR A 303 -7.10 -2.19 -12.25
CA THR A 303 -6.18 -1.16 -12.75
C THR A 303 -6.47 0.18 -12.09
N GLY A 304 -5.59 0.61 -11.18
CA GLY A 304 -5.80 1.83 -10.40
C GLY A 304 -4.52 2.40 -9.80
N GLY A 305 -4.59 2.80 -8.53
CA GLY A 305 -3.50 3.51 -7.83
C GLY A 305 -2.15 2.80 -7.86
N GLN A 306 -2.11 1.47 -7.90
CA GLN A 306 -0.86 0.70 -8.04
C GLN A 306 -0.09 1.04 -9.33
N VAL A 307 -0.78 1.21 -10.46
CA VAL A 307 -0.13 1.57 -11.73
C VAL A 307 0.47 2.97 -11.65
N VAL A 308 -0.30 3.94 -11.12
CA VAL A 308 0.17 5.32 -10.92
C VAL A 308 1.38 5.35 -9.98
N TYR A 309 1.30 4.63 -8.85
CA TYR A 309 2.38 4.50 -7.89
C TYR A 309 3.67 4.00 -8.53
N ILE A 310 3.59 2.90 -9.30
CA ILE A 310 4.78 2.29 -9.92
C ILE A 310 5.36 3.20 -11.00
N LEU A 311 4.53 3.85 -11.83
CA LEU A 311 5.02 4.76 -12.86
C LEU A 311 5.74 5.98 -12.26
N ASP A 312 5.21 6.57 -11.20
CA ASP A 312 5.85 7.69 -10.50
C ASP A 312 7.11 7.22 -9.73
N GLN A 313 7.06 6.05 -9.10
CA GLN A 313 8.20 5.40 -8.45
C GLN A 313 9.36 5.21 -9.43
N VAL A 314 9.11 4.67 -10.62
CA VAL A 314 10.17 4.39 -11.61
C VAL A 314 10.85 5.68 -12.06
N ARG A 315 10.09 6.75 -12.34
CA ARG A 315 10.67 8.05 -12.72
C ARG A 315 11.60 8.59 -11.64
N ALA A 316 11.16 8.55 -10.38
CA ALA A 316 11.93 9.05 -9.26
C ALA A 316 13.16 8.18 -8.95
N LEU A 317 13.04 6.85 -9.04
CA LEU A 317 14.16 5.94 -8.89
C LEU A 317 15.21 6.15 -9.98
N GLU A 318 14.80 6.31 -11.24
CA GLU A 318 15.74 6.53 -12.33
C GLU A 318 16.47 7.87 -12.19
N GLU A 319 15.74 8.94 -11.84
CA GLU A 319 16.35 10.26 -11.59
C GLU A 319 17.40 10.20 -10.47
N GLU A 320 17.08 9.55 -9.35
CA GLU A 320 18.00 9.40 -8.23
C GLU A 320 19.18 8.47 -8.55
N LEU A 321 18.96 7.39 -9.30
CA LEU A 321 20.04 6.51 -9.77
C LEU A 321 21.01 7.28 -10.68
N LEU A 322 20.51 8.03 -11.66
CA LEU A 322 21.33 8.86 -12.54
C LEU A 322 22.16 9.87 -11.74
N LEU A 323 21.56 10.50 -10.73
CA LEU A 323 22.26 11.43 -9.84
C LEU A 323 23.37 10.71 -9.05
N LYS A 324 23.06 9.59 -8.40
CA LYS A 324 24.03 8.81 -7.60
C LYS A 324 25.19 8.29 -8.43
N ILE A 325 24.91 7.70 -9.59
CA ILE A 325 25.92 7.17 -10.52
C ILE A 325 26.87 8.30 -10.96
N LYS A 326 26.32 9.45 -11.35
CA LYS A 326 27.12 10.62 -11.73
C LYS A 326 28.00 11.06 -10.56
N GLN A 327 27.42 11.22 -9.38
CA GLN A 327 28.13 11.63 -8.17
C GLN A 327 29.20 10.62 -7.71
N GLN A 328 29.15 9.37 -8.15
CA GLN A 328 30.17 8.34 -7.88
C GLN A 328 31.32 8.37 -8.91
N GLY A 329 31.26 9.28 -9.90
CA GLY A 329 32.25 9.35 -10.97
C GLY A 329 32.08 8.24 -12.01
N LEU A 330 30.89 7.65 -12.11
CA LEU A 330 30.58 6.55 -13.01
C LEU A 330 29.74 7.03 -14.21
N SER A 331 29.83 6.30 -15.32
CA SER A 331 29.07 6.54 -16.56
C SER A 331 28.12 5.39 -16.89
N VAL A 332 27.72 4.62 -15.86
CA VAL A 332 26.80 3.49 -15.99
C VAL A 332 25.42 3.99 -16.40
N LYS A 333 24.75 3.28 -17.31
CA LYS A 333 23.34 3.55 -17.64
C LYS A 333 22.47 2.68 -16.73
N PRO A 334 21.71 3.28 -15.79
CA PRO A 334 20.80 2.49 -14.98
C PRO A 334 19.69 1.90 -15.87
N GLN A 335 19.04 0.84 -15.42
CA GLN A 335 17.92 0.23 -16.13
C GLN A 335 16.85 -0.21 -15.13
N ILE A 336 15.61 0.19 -15.36
CA ILE A 336 14.48 -0.25 -14.55
C ILE A 336 13.47 -0.96 -15.46
N LEU A 337 13.15 -2.21 -15.15
CA LEU A 337 12.14 -2.98 -15.89
C LEU A 337 10.91 -3.19 -15.01
N VAL A 338 9.74 -2.80 -15.51
CA VAL A 338 8.45 -3.15 -14.91
C VAL A 338 7.90 -4.39 -15.62
N ILE A 339 7.92 -5.53 -14.94
CA ILE A 339 7.46 -6.82 -15.45
C ILE A 339 5.98 -6.98 -15.14
N THR A 340 5.19 -7.13 -16.19
CA THR A 340 3.73 -7.29 -16.11
C THR A 340 3.24 -8.29 -17.14
N ARG A 341 1.94 -8.58 -17.17
CA ARG A 341 1.36 -9.53 -18.10
C ARG A 341 1.17 -8.91 -19.50
N LEU A 342 1.51 -9.70 -20.53
CA LEU A 342 1.10 -9.43 -21.91
C LEU A 342 -0.34 -9.94 -22.12
N ILE A 343 -1.23 -9.05 -22.55
CA ILE A 343 -2.64 -9.36 -22.80
C ILE A 343 -2.92 -9.14 -24.30
N PRO A 344 -2.95 -10.20 -25.12
CA PRO A 344 -3.22 -10.08 -26.55
C PRO A 344 -4.56 -9.40 -26.87
N HIS A 345 -5.63 -9.74 -26.14
CA HIS A 345 -6.96 -9.17 -26.33
C HIS A 345 -7.21 -7.99 -25.38
N ALA A 346 -6.32 -6.98 -25.40
CA ALA A 346 -6.40 -5.82 -24.51
C ALA A 346 -7.13 -4.59 -25.12
N GLY A 347 -7.83 -4.76 -26.24
CA GLY A 347 -8.59 -3.69 -26.88
C GLY A 347 -7.71 -2.52 -27.33
N GLY A 348 -8.15 -1.29 -27.08
CA GLY A 348 -7.46 -0.05 -27.47
C GLY A 348 -6.22 0.31 -26.64
N THR A 349 -5.81 -0.55 -25.71
CA THR A 349 -4.64 -0.30 -24.84
C THR A 349 -3.34 -0.82 -25.45
N LYS A 350 -2.19 -0.41 -24.90
CA LYS A 350 -0.87 -0.95 -25.28
C LYS A 350 -0.49 -2.24 -24.56
N CYS A 351 -1.39 -2.87 -23.80
CA CYS A 351 -1.07 -4.06 -23.01
C CYS A 351 -0.75 -5.32 -23.85
N SER A 352 -0.93 -5.28 -25.16
CA SER A 352 -0.50 -6.30 -26.11
C SER A 352 0.93 -6.11 -26.62
N GLN A 353 1.57 -4.96 -26.33
CA GLN A 353 2.94 -4.66 -26.74
C GLN A 353 3.94 -5.22 -25.73
N GLU A 354 4.89 -6.02 -26.20
CA GLU A 354 5.89 -6.68 -25.35
C GLU A 354 6.77 -5.69 -24.59
N VAL A 355 7.21 -4.60 -25.22
CA VAL A 355 8.08 -3.60 -24.61
C VAL A 355 7.52 -2.20 -24.84
N GLU A 356 7.48 -1.38 -23.78
CA GLU A 356 7.03 0.01 -23.85
C GLU A 356 7.94 0.91 -23.00
N PRO A 357 8.60 1.94 -23.58
CA PRO A 357 9.37 2.93 -22.81
C PRO A 357 8.49 3.73 -21.86
N ILE A 358 8.96 3.97 -20.64
CA ILE A 358 8.21 4.74 -19.63
C ILE A 358 8.41 6.24 -19.86
N PHE A 359 7.32 7.00 -19.93
CA PHE A 359 7.34 8.45 -20.14
C PHE A 359 8.04 9.16 -18.99
N GLY A 360 8.86 10.14 -19.33
CA GLY A 360 9.68 10.88 -18.35
C GLY A 360 10.94 10.12 -17.92
N THR A 361 11.28 9.00 -18.56
CA THR A 361 12.49 8.22 -18.27
C THR A 361 13.37 8.06 -19.52
N LYS A 362 14.64 7.74 -19.33
CA LYS A 362 15.65 7.53 -20.39
C LYS A 362 15.94 6.05 -20.64
N HIS A 363 15.86 5.22 -19.61
CA HIS A 363 16.34 3.84 -19.63
C HIS A 363 15.34 2.84 -19.05
N SER A 364 14.15 3.30 -18.65
CA SER A 364 13.15 2.48 -17.98
C SER A 364 12.03 2.02 -18.91
N HIS A 365 11.63 0.76 -18.79
CA HIS A 365 10.70 0.11 -19.71
C HIS A 365 9.69 -0.77 -18.98
N ILE A 366 8.48 -0.84 -19.52
CA ILE A 366 7.52 -1.90 -19.21
C ILE A 366 7.85 -3.09 -20.12
N VAL A 367 7.98 -4.28 -19.55
CA VAL A 367 8.19 -5.54 -20.27
C VAL A 367 7.05 -6.49 -19.92
N ARG A 368 6.36 -6.96 -20.95
CA ARG A 368 5.13 -7.76 -20.81
C ARG A 368 5.39 -9.20 -21.19
N VAL A 369 5.10 -10.12 -20.28
CA VAL A 369 5.28 -11.56 -20.48
C VAL A 369 3.90 -12.24 -20.52
N PRO A 370 3.58 -13.07 -21.52
CA PRO A 370 2.27 -13.68 -21.61
C PRO A 370 2.09 -14.78 -20.56
N PHE A 371 0.88 -14.89 -20.02
CA PHE A 371 0.47 -16.12 -19.34
C PHE A 371 0.28 -17.24 -20.35
N LYS A 372 0.69 -18.45 -19.97
CA LYS A 372 0.61 -19.65 -20.80
C LYS A 372 -0.10 -20.77 -20.05
N THR A 373 -0.85 -21.55 -20.81
CA THR A 373 -1.47 -22.82 -20.41
C THR A 373 -0.88 -23.94 -21.24
N GLU A 374 -1.28 -25.18 -20.97
CA GLU A 374 -0.95 -26.33 -21.85
C GLU A 374 -1.37 -26.13 -23.31
N LYS A 375 -2.39 -25.29 -23.54
CA LYS A 375 -2.93 -24.98 -24.89
C LYS A 375 -2.26 -23.75 -25.55
N GLY A 376 -1.26 -23.15 -24.91
CA GLY A 376 -0.55 -21.96 -25.40
C GLY A 376 -0.86 -20.69 -24.63
N VAL A 377 -0.60 -19.54 -25.26
CA VAL A 377 -0.77 -18.20 -24.67
C VAL A 377 -2.24 -17.94 -24.35
N LEU A 378 -2.52 -17.41 -23.16
CA LEU A 378 -3.87 -17.04 -22.71
C LEU A 378 -4.21 -15.60 -23.15
N PRO A 379 -5.10 -15.41 -24.13
CA PRO A 379 -5.26 -14.10 -24.79
C PRO A 379 -6.10 -13.08 -23.99
N GLN A 380 -7.04 -13.54 -23.17
CA GLN A 380 -7.98 -12.71 -22.42
C GLN A 380 -7.44 -12.24 -21.06
N TRP A 381 -7.94 -11.12 -20.56
CA TRP A 381 -7.69 -10.68 -19.18
C TRP A 381 -8.15 -11.72 -18.14
N VAL A 382 -7.48 -11.73 -17.00
CA VAL A 382 -7.77 -12.60 -15.85
C VAL A 382 -7.77 -11.72 -14.60
N SER A 383 -8.80 -11.90 -13.75
CA SER A 383 -8.90 -11.23 -12.45
C SER A 383 -7.70 -11.53 -11.58
N ARG A 384 -7.27 -10.56 -10.78
CA ARG A 384 -6.19 -10.71 -9.79
C ARG A 384 -6.43 -11.85 -8.78
N PHE A 385 -7.68 -12.26 -8.59
CA PHE A 385 -8.03 -13.41 -7.74
C PHE A 385 -7.78 -14.76 -8.43
N ASP A 386 -7.67 -14.78 -9.76
CA ASP A 386 -7.62 -16.01 -10.57
C ASP A 386 -6.25 -16.24 -11.21
N VAL A 387 -5.24 -15.40 -10.91
CA VAL A 387 -3.92 -15.44 -11.58
C VAL A 387 -2.99 -16.55 -11.07
N TYR A 388 -3.26 -17.13 -9.90
CA TYR A 388 -2.33 -18.02 -9.19
C TYR A 388 -1.83 -19.24 -9.99
N PRO A 389 -2.63 -19.93 -10.82
CA PRO A 389 -2.15 -21.04 -11.66
C PRO A 389 -1.01 -20.68 -12.60
N TYR A 390 -0.92 -19.41 -13.03
CA TYR A 390 -0.01 -18.98 -14.08
C TYR A 390 1.32 -18.44 -13.53
N LEU A 391 1.37 -18.06 -12.25
CA LEU A 391 2.46 -17.27 -11.68
C LEU A 391 3.81 -18.00 -11.68
N GLU A 392 3.82 -19.31 -11.43
CA GLU A 392 5.07 -20.09 -11.45
C GLU A 392 5.70 -20.09 -12.85
N ARG A 393 4.89 -20.37 -13.88
CA ARG A 393 5.37 -20.36 -15.26
C ARG A 393 5.74 -18.95 -15.72
N PHE A 394 4.95 -17.95 -15.33
CA PHE A 394 5.24 -16.56 -15.59
C PHE A 394 6.60 -16.14 -14.99
N ALA A 395 6.91 -16.53 -13.76
CA ALA A 395 8.19 -16.23 -13.12
C ALA A 395 9.38 -16.87 -13.88
N GLN A 396 9.19 -18.07 -14.44
CA GLN A 396 10.20 -18.72 -15.28
C GLN A 396 10.41 -17.97 -16.59
N ASP A 397 9.34 -17.72 -17.35
CA ASP A 397 9.39 -17.04 -18.64
C ASP A 397 9.89 -15.58 -18.50
N ALA A 398 9.53 -14.90 -17.40
CA ALA A 398 9.99 -13.55 -17.09
C ALA A 398 11.49 -13.51 -16.75
N ALA A 399 12.03 -14.52 -16.08
CA ALA A 399 13.45 -14.57 -15.75
C ALA A 399 14.31 -14.56 -17.03
N ASP A 400 13.92 -15.30 -18.05
CA ASP A 400 14.63 -15.35 -19.33
C ASP A 400 14.61 -13.97 -20.02
N LYS A 401 13.44 -13.31 -20.03
CA LYS A 401 13.27 -11.97 -20.60
C LYS A 401 14.07 -10.89 -19.85
N ILE A 402 14.10 -10.95 -18.52
CA ILE A 402 14.88 -10.00 -17.70
C ILE A 402 16.36 -10.13 -18.05
N LEU A 403 16.90 -11.35 -18.10
CA LEU A 403 18.31 -11.59 -18.41
C LEU A 403 18.64 -11.18 -19.85
N GLU A 404 17.74 -11.43 -20.82
CA GLU A 404 17.86 -10.96 -22.20
C GLU A 404 17.95 -9.43 -22.28
N HIS A 405 17.08 -8.71 -21.57
CA HIS A 405 17.04 -7.25 -21.60
C HIS A 405 18.14 -6.56 -20.80
N MET A 406 18.62 -7.19 -19.73
CA MET A 406 19.61 -6.59 -18.83
C MET A 406 21.04 -7.03 -19.12
N ASP A 407 21.28 -8.14 -19.83
CA ASP A 407 22.62 -8.70 -20.09
C ASP A 407 23.45 -8.98 -18.82
N CYS A 408 22.82 -8.99 -17.65
CA CYS A 408 23.38 -9.44 -16.38
C CYS A 408 22.26 -9.68 -15.36
N LYS A 409 22.64 -10.09 -14.15
CA LYS A 409 21.69 -10.19 -13.04
C LYS A 409 21.25 -8.79 -12.57
N PRO A 410 19.98 -8.62 -12.16
CA PRO A 410 19.49 -7.41 -11.50
C PRO A 410 20.10 -7.24 -10.10
N ASP A 411 20.16 -6.01 -9.61
CA ASP A 411 20.68 -5.69 -8.26
C ASP A 411 19.58 -5.75 -7.19
N LEU A 412 18.33 -5.44 -7.58
CA LEU A 412 17.17 -5.39 -6.69
C LEU A 412 15.89 -5.84 -7.38
N PHE A 413 15.09 -6.61 -6.65
CA PHE A 413 13.71 -6.93 -6.98
C PHE A 413 12.73 -6.21 -6.06
N ILE A 414 11.66 -5.67 -6.64
CA ILE A 414 10.54 -5.09 -5.91
C ILE A 414 9.25 -5.78 -6.35
N GLY A 415 8.67 -6.59 -5.47
CA GLY A 415 7.34 -7.14 -5.66
C GLY A 415 6.25 -6.11 -5.33
N ASN A 416 5.13 -6.15 -6.06
CA ASN A 416 3.94 -5.35 -5.77
C ASN A 416 2.71 -6.23 -5.72
N TYR A 417 1.90 -6.06 -4.67
CA TYR A 417 0.70 -6.86 -4.38
C TYR A 417 0.98 -8.37 -4.27
N SER A 418 -0.03 -9.18 -3.96
CA SER A 418 0.15 -10.62 -3.66
C SER A 418 0.84 -11.40 -4.78
N ASP A 419 0.42 -11.20 -6.03
CA ASP A 419 0.93 -11.92 -7.20
C ASP A 419 2.34 -11.46 -7.58
N GLY A 420 2.59 -10.15 -7.63
CA GLY A 420 3.92 -9.60 -7.90
C GLY A 420 4.92 -9.92 -6.79
N ASN A 421 4.49 -9.90 -5.52
CA ASN A 421 5.29 -10.29 -4.36
C ASN A 421 5.67 -11.77 -4.40
N LEU A 422 4.75 -12.66 -4.76
CA LEU A 422 5.05 -14.08 -4.91
C LEU A 422 6.03 -14.32 -6.06
N VAL A 423 5.76 -13.74 -7.23
CA VAL A 423 6.61 -13.86 -8.42
C VAL A 423 8.04 -13.34 -8.14
N ALA A 424 8.15 -12.18 -7.49
CA ALA A 424 9.42 -11.62 -7.05
C ALA A 424 10.14 -12.52 -6.03
N SER A 425 9.41 -13.17 -5.12
CA SER A 425 9.98 -14.09 -4.12
C SER A 425 10.62 -15.32 -4.78
N LEU A 426 9.91 -15.95 -5.72
CA LEU A 426 10.42 -17.09 -6.48
C LEU A 426 11.69 -16.73 -7.27
N MET A 427 11.71 -15.55 -7.89
CA MET A 427 12.87 -15.09 -8.66
C MET A 427 14.05 -14.67 -7.78
N ALA A 428 13.80 -13.94 -6.70
CA ALA A 428 14.85 -13.52 -5.77
C ALA A 428 15.58 -14.74 -5.20
N GLN A 429 14.83 -15.79 -4.86
CA GLN A 429 15.37 -17.06 -4.41
C GLN A 429 16.20 -17.75 -5.50
N LYS A 430 15.67 -17.87 -6.73
CA LYS A 430 16.35 -18.53 -7.86
C LYS A 430 17.65 -17.83 -8.25
N LEU A 431 17.64 -16.50 -8.30
CA LEU A 431 18.78 -15.72 -8.81
C LEU A 431 19.73 -15.24 -7.71
N GLY A 432 19.29 -15.31 -6.45
CA GLY A 432 20.03 -14.86 -5.29
C GLY A 432 20.10 -13.33 -5.20
N ILE A 433 18.99 -12.63 -5.46
CA ILE A 433 18.89 -11.17 -5.49
C ILE A 433 18.20 -10.63 -4.23
N THR A 434 18.51 -9.39 -3.85
CA THR A 434 17.85 -8.68 -2.75
C THR A 434 16.39 -8.41 -3.10
N LEU A 435 15.48 -8.67 -2.15
CA LEU A 435 14.04 -8.55 -2.36
C LEU A 435 13.38 -7.51 -1.44
N GLY A 436 12.83 -6.46 -2.06
CA GLY A 436 11.83 -5.58 -1.47
C GLY A 436 10.42 -6.02 -1.83
N THR A 437 9.44 -5.84 -0.95
CA THR A 437 8.02 -6.06 -1.26
C THR A 437 7.16 -4.87 -0.85
N ILE A 438 6.10 -4.62 -1.61
CA ILE A 438 5.08 -3.60 -1.35
C ILE A 438 3.71 -4.29 -1.44
N ALA A 439 2.93 -4.30 -0.37
CA ALA A 439 1.62 -4.95 -0.41
C ALA A 439 0.60 -4.16 -1.23
N HIS A 440 0.61 -2.82 -1.14
CA HIS A 440 -0.46 -1.91 -1.57
C HIS A 440 -1.79 -2.11 -0.83
N ALA A 441 -2.24 -3.36 -0.69
CA ALA A 441 -3.37 -3.76 0.14
C ALA A 441 -3.22 -5.24 0.54
N LEU A 442 -3.74 -5.59 1.72
CA LEU A 442 -3.88 -6.99 2.14
C LEU A 442 -5.37 -7.34 2.28
N GLU A 443 -5.85 -8.20 1.38
CA GLU A 443 -7.29 -8.47 1.21
C GLU A 443 -7.93 -9.07 2.48
N LYS A 444 -7.17 -9.79 3.31
CA LYS A 444 -7.65 -10.33 4.59
C LYS A 444 -8.26 -9.27 5.53
N THR A 445 -7.84 -8.01 5.40
CA THR A 445 -8.39 -6.90 6.21
C THR A 445 -9.55 -6.17 5.55
N LYS A 446 -9.74 -6.37 4.23
CA LYS A 446 -10.81 -5.77 3.44
C LYS A 446 -12.06 -6.65 3.43
N TYR A 447 -11.89 -7.96 3.58
CA TYR A 447 -12.98 -8.93 3.67
C TYR A 447 -13.04 -9.47 5.11
N GLU A 448 -14.03 -9.01 5.88
CA GLU A 448 -14.16 -9.39 7.29
C GLU A 448 -14.34 -10.90 7.45
N ASP A 449 -13.60 -11.48 8.41
CA ASP A 449 -13.57 -12.92 8.72
C ASP A 449 -13.23 -13.81 7.51
N SER A 450 -12.61 -13.27 6.45
CA SER A 450 -12.31 -14.03 5.25
C SER A 450 -11.32 -15.16 5.45
N ASP A 451 -10.53 -15.11 6.53
CA ASP A 451 -9.65 -16.20 6.95
C ASP A 451 -10.45 -17.36 7.54
N ALA A 452 -11.31 -17.09 8.53
CA ALA A 452 -12.13 -18.13 9.16
C ALA A 452 -13.21 -18.69 8.22
N LYS A 453 -13.79 -17.85 7.36
CA LYS A 453 -14.84 -18.20 6.38
C LYS A 453 -14.30 -18.44 4.97
N TRP A 454 -13.01 -18.69 4.83
CA TRP A 454 -12.35 -18.76 3.52
C TRP A 454 -13.02 -19.76 2.57
N LYS A 455 -13.50 -20.92 3.07
CA LYS A 455 -14.21 -21.94 2.27
C LYS A 455 -15.46 -21.39 1.57
N GLU A 456 -16.19 -20.49 2.20
CA GLU A 456 -17.39 -19.85 1.62
C GLU A 456 -17.03 -18.87 0.50
N LEU A 457 -15.86 -18.24 0.61
CA LEU A 457 -15.35 -17.19 -0.28
C LEU A 457 -14.45 -17.77 -1.39
N GLU A 458 -13.97 -18.99 -1.23
CA GLU A 458 -13.02 -19.66 -2.11
C GLU A 458 -13.48 -19.73 -3.58
N PRO A 459 -14.74 -20.06 -3.92
CA PRO A 459 -15.16 -20.14 -5.32
C PRO A 459 -15.08 -18.83 -6.10
N LYS A 460 -14.99 -17.68 -5.40
CA LYS A 460 -15.00 -16.34 -6.01
C LYS A 460 -13.66 -15.62 -5.90
N TYR A 461 -12.95 -15.78 -4.79
CA TYR A 461 -11.78 -14.95 -4.48
C TYR A 461 -10.48 -15.75 -4.34
N HIS A 462 -10.55 -17.08 -4.22
CA HIS A 462 -9.37 -17.94 -4.06
C HIS A 462 -8.43 -17.48 -2.93
N PHE A 463 -9.01 -17.07 -1.79
CA PHE A 463 -8.26 -16.54 -0.66
C PHE A 463 -7.27 -17.54 -0.07
N SER A 464 -7.51 -18.84 -0.21
CA SER A 464 -6.53 -19.86 0.16
C SER A 464 -5.18 -19.64 -0.55
N CYS A 465 -5.20 -19.37 -1.85
CA CYS A 465 -4.01 -19.05 -2.64
C CYS A 465 -3.43 -17.70 -2.23
N GLN A 466 -4.28 -16.68 -2.11
CA GLN A 466 -3.85 -15.32 -1.81
C GLN A 466 -3.13 -15.22 -0.46
N PHE A 467 -3.75 -15.69 0.62
CA PHE A 467 -3.18 -15.58 1.96
C PHE A 467 -1.91 -16.43 2.09
N THR A 468 -1.86 -17.58 1.42
CA THR A 468 -0.64 -18.40 1.34
C THR A 468 0.47 -17.66 0.59
N ALA A 469 0.17 -17.01 -0.53
CA ALA A 469 1.12 -16.21 -1.30
C ALA A 469 1.65 -15.00 -0.50
N ASP A 470 0.75 -14.29 0.18
CA ASP A 470 1.09 -13.16 1.06
C ASP A 470 2.06 -13.59 2.16
N MET A 471 1.75 -14.70 2.84
CA MET A 471 2.60 -15.28 3.89
C MET A 471 4.00 -15.67 3.39
N ILE A 472 4.07 -16.30 2.22
CA ILE A 472 5.33 -16.67 1.57
C ILE A 472 6.15 -15.41 1.29
N ALA A 473 5.55 -14.39 0.70
CA ALA A 473 6.28 -13.21 0.28
C ALA A 473 6.70 -12.30 1.46
N MET A 474 5.85 -12.14 2.47
CA MET A 474 6.17 -11.44 3.72
C MET A 474 7.44 -12.01 4.39
N ASN A 475 7.56 -13.34 4.40
CA ASN A 475 8.68 -14.03 5.02
C ASN A 475 9.90 -14.16 4.11
N SER A 476 9.72 -14.11 2.79
CA SER A 476 10.81 -14.11 1.79
C SER A 476 11.53 -12.77 1.67
N ALA A 477 10.82 -11.67 1.92
CA ALA A 477 11.33 -10.31 1.75
C ALA A 477 12.54 -10.02 2.66
N ASP A 478 13.57 -9.39 2.08
CA ASP A 478 14.70 -8.81 2.81
C ASP A 478 14.25 -7.53 3.53
N PHE A 479 13.40 -6.73 2.87
CA PHE A 479 12.72 -5.58 3.47
C PHE A 479 11.31 -5.42 2.89
N ILE A 480 10.41 -4.82 3.67
CA ILE A 480 9.03 -4.53 3.31
C ILE A 480 8.84 -3.03 3.35
N ILE A 481 8.33 -2.46 2.26
CA ILE A 481 7.96 -1.04 2.18
C ILE A 481 6.46 -0.93 2.43
N THR A 482 6.09 -0.02 3.32
CA THR A 482 4.72 0.40 3.58
C THR A 482 4.59 1.89 3.42
N SER A 483 3.39 2.37 3.11
CA SER A 483 3.15 3.82 2.95
C SER A 483 2.92 4.51 4.29
N THR A 484 2.48 3.77 5.31
CA THR A 484 2.09 4.28 6.64
C THR A 484 2.40 3.30 7.76
N TYR A 485 2.48 3.81 8.99
CA TYR A 485 2.52 2.98 10.20
C TYR A 485 1.22 2.17 10.35
N GLN A 486 0.08 2.78 10.03
CA GLN A 486 -1.24 2.14 10.03
C GLN A 486 -1.28 0.84 9.21
N GLU A 487 -0.59 0.80 8.07
CA GLU A 487 -0.48 -0.40 7.24
C GLU A 487 0.19 -1.56 8.00
N ILE A 488 1.21 -1.27 8.83
CA ILE A 488 1.94 -2.28 9.60
C ILE A 488 1.17 -2.66 10.86
N ALA A 489 1.00 -1.72 11.78
CA ALA A 489 0.53 -1.93 13.15
C ALA A 489 -0.72 -1.12 13.49
N GLY A 490 -1.37 -0.50 12.50
CA GLY A 490 -2.65 0.12 12.70
C GLY A 490 -2.59 1.31 13.66
N SER A 491 -3.66 1.46 14.44
CA SER A 491 -3.79 2.49 15.46
C SER A 491 -3.83 1.86 16.84
N LYS A 492 -4.03 2.69 17.87
CA LYS A 492 -4.30 2.18 19.23
C LYS A 492 -5.50 1.23 19.25
N ASN A 493 -6.53 1.53 18.46
CA ASN A 493 -7.82 0.87 18.55
C ASN A 493 -8.06 -0.21 17.49
N ARG A 494 -7.38 -0.12 16.34
CA ARG A 494 -7.57 -1.04 15.20
C ARG A 494 -6.22 -1.65 14.81
N PRO A 495 -6.13 -2.98 14.64
CA PRO A 495 -4.90 -3.62 14.21
C PRO A 495 -4.51 -3.21 12.78
N GLY A 496 -3.21 -3.26 12.50
CA GLY A 496 -2.68 -2.99 11.18
C GLY A 496 -2.98 -4.10 10.17
N GLN A 497 -2.73 -3.81 8.89
CA GLN A 497 -2.94 -4.79 7.84
C GLN A 497 -1.99 -5.99 8.00
N TYR A 498 -0.69 -5.73 8.13
CA TYR A 498 0.30 -6.77 8.42
C TYR A 498 0.09 -7.40 9.79
N GLU A 499 -0.23 -6.60 10.82
CA GLU A 499 -0.51 -7.11 12.16
C GLU A 499 -1.62 -8.16 12.18
N SER A 500 -2.65 -8.00 11.34
CA SER A 500 -3.72 -9.01 11.24
C SER A 500 -3.23 -10.38 10.73
N HIS A 501 -2.02 -10.47 10.17
CA HIS A 501 -1.38 -11.71 9.71
C HIS A 501 -0.39 -12.28 10.74
N VAL A 502 -0.26 -11.66 11.92
CA VAL A 502 0.56 -12.19 13.03
C VAL A 502 0.06 -13.56 13.44
N ALA A 503 -1.26 -13.70 13.65
CA ALA A 503 -1.91 -14.95 13.96
C ALA A 503 -3.31 -15.01 13.36
N PHE A 504 -3.64 -16.10 12.67
CA PHE A 504 -4.97 -16.35 12.12
C PHE A 504 -5.13 -17.83 11.78
N THR A 505 -6.33 -18.25 11.41
CA THR A 505 -6.61 -19.63 11.00
C THR A 505 -7.43 -19.67 9.73
N MET A 506 -7.16 -20.66 8.89
CA MET A 506 -8.00 -21.08 7.77
C MET A 506 -8.49 -22.49 8.08
N PRO A 507 -9.64 -22.65 8.78
CA PRO A 507 -10.09 -23.94 9.28
C PRO A 507 -10.16 -25.00 8.17
N GLY A 508 -9.56 -26.16 8.42
CA GLY A 508 -9.41 -27.25 7.44
C GLY A 508 -8.24 -27.10 6.45
N LEU A 509 -7.39 -26.08 6.61
CA LEU A 509 -6.20 -25.86 5.77
C LEU A 509 -4.92 -25.70 6.59
N CYS A 510 -4.85 -24.67 7.43
CA CYS A 510 -3.73 -24.45 8.35
C CYS A 510 -4.09 -23.45 9.45
N ARG A 511 -3.35 -23.52 10.56
CA ARG A 511 -3.37 -22.57 11.67
C ARG A 511 -2.07 -21.78 11.66
N VAL A 512 -2.12 -20.47 11.52
CA VAL A 512 -0.93 -19.60 11.50
C VAL A 512 -0.75 -19.00 12.88
N VAL A 513 0.22 -19.51 13.65
CA VAL A 513 0.46 -19.12 15.04
C VAL A 513 1.48 -17.99 15.16
N SER A 514 2.39 -17.89 14.18
CA SER A 514 3.31 -16.78 14.02
C SER A 514 3.58 -16.57 12.53
N GLY A 515 2.77 -15.72 11.90
CA GLY A 515 2.85 -15.48 10.47
C GLY A 515 3.80 -14.36 10.07
N ILE A 516 3.77 -13.26 10.81
CA ILE A 516 4.67 -12.11 10.65
C ILE A 516 4.88 -11.43 12.00
N ASN A 517 6.02 -10.80 12.19
CA ASN A 517 6.30 -9.98 13.37
C ASN A 517 6.36 -8.50 12.96
N VAL A 518 5.43 -7.68 13.46
CA VAL A 518 5.39 -6.23 13.15
C VAL A 518 6.60 -5.46 13.69
N PHE A 519 7.34 -6.04 14.64
CA PHE A 519 8.60 -5.49 15.15
C PHE A 519 9.83 -5.90 14.33
N ASP A 520 9.65 -6.70 13.28
CA ASP A 520 10.76 -7.15 12.44
C ASP A 520 11.43 -5.93 11.77
N PRO A 521 12.77 -5.78 11.89
CA PRO A 521 13.49 -4.68 11.27
C PRO A 521 13.45 -4.71 9.74
N LYS A 522 12.79 -5.67 9.09
CA LYS A 522 12.49 -5.61 7.65
C LYS A 522 11.43 -4.55 7.30
N PHE A 523 10.56 -4.19 8.24
CA PHE A 523 9.49 -3.20 7.98
C PHE A 523 10.01 -1.78 7.93
N ASN A 524 9.71 -1.10 6.83
CA ASN A 524 10.07 0.27 6.59
C ASN A 524 8.90 1.08 6.05
N ILE A 525 8.69 2.27 6.60
CA ILE A 525 7.73 3.24 6.06
C ILE A 525 8.46 4.11 5.05
N ALA A 526 8.13 4.00 3.77
CA ALA A 526 8.56 4.93 2.74
C ALA A 526 7.30 5.47 2.05
N SER A 527 6.81 6.59 2.55
CA SER A 527 5.59 7.19 2.05
C SER A 527 5.79 7.76 0.64
N PRO A 528 4.85 7.52 -0.29
CA PRO A 528 4.91 8.12 -1.63
C PRO A 528 4.65 9.63 -1.57
N GLY A 529 4.95 10.31 -2.67
CA GLY A 529 4.62 11.73 -2.86
C GLY A 529 3.53 11.95 -3.90
N ALA A 530 3.31 13.22 -4.24
CA ALA A 530 2.58 13.60 -5.45
C ALA A 530 3.58 14.07 -6.53
N ASP A 531 3.20 13.94 -7.81
CA ASP A 531 3.99 14.43 -8.94
C ASP A 531 4.11 15.96 -8.87
N GLN A 532 5.29 16.46 -8.51
CA GLN A 532 5.54 17.89 -8.31
C GLN A 532 5.58 18.71 -9.61
N SER A 533 5.51 18.05 -10.78
CA SER A 533 5.24 18.73 -12.05
C SER A 533 3.75 19.07 -12.22
N VAL A 534 2.87 18.34 -11.53
CA VAL A 534 1.41 18.52 -11.56
C VAL A 534 0.93 19.32 -10.35
N TYR A 535 1.40 18.95 -9.16
CA TYR A 535 1.00 19.52 -7.87
C TYR A 535 2.16 20.29 -7.25
N PHE A 536 2.11 21.61 -7.36
CA PHE A 536 3.13 22.53 -6.88
C PHE A 536 2.46 23.76 -6.23
N PRO A 537 3.20 24.54 -5.41
CA PRO A 537 2.64 25.65 -4.65
C PRO A 537 1.89 26.67 -5.51
N TYR A 538 0.71 27.11 -5.07
CA TYR A 538 -0.10 28.12 -5.76
C TYR A 538 0.59 29.49 -5.93
N THR A 539 1.65 29.74 -5.16
CA THR A 539 2.51 30.93 -5.17
C THR A 539 3.49 30.95 -6.34
N GLU A 540 3.78 29.82 -6.98
CA GLU A 540 4.67 29.74 -8.15
C GLU A 540 3.96 30.23 -9.42
N LYS A 541 3.67 31.54 -9.49
CA LYS A 541 2.87 32.15 -10.56
C LYS A 541 3.38 31.86 -11.97
N GLN A 542 4.69 31.70 -12.14
CA GLN A 542 5.33 31.39 -13.42
C GLN A 542 5.01 29.98 -13.96
N LYS A 543 4.67 29.03 -13.08
CA LYS A 543 4.34 27.65 -13.46
C LYS A 543 2.83 27.41 -13.61
N ARG A 544 1.99 28.39 -13.27
CA ARG A 544 0.53 28.25 -13.26
C ARG A 544 0.02 27.94 -14.67
N LEU A 545 -0.91 27.00 -14.75
CA LEU A 545 -1.49 26.55 -16.02
C LEU A 545 -2.70 27.44 -16.38
N THR A 546 -2.42 28.71 -16.68
CA THR A 546 -3.46 29.74 -16.91
C THR A 546 -4.40 29.43 -18.06
N SER A 547 -4.00 28.56 -19.00
CA SER A 547 -4.85 28.06 -20.08
C SER A 547 -6.09 27.30 -19.57
N PHE A 548 -6.04 26.74 -18.35
CA PHE A 548 -7.19 26.08 -17.74
C PHE A 548 -8.12 27.03 -16.97
N HIS A 549 -7.73 28.30 -16.76
CA HIS A 549 -8.53 29.24 -15.94
C HIS A 549 -9.94 29.45 -16.47
N PRO A 550 -10.18 29.65 -17.79
CA PRO A 550 -11.54 29.80 -18.30
C PRO A 550 -12.42 28.57 -18.01
N ALA A 551 -11.88 27.37 -18.23
CA ALA A 551 -12.60 26.12 -17.96
C ALA A 551 -12.85 25.91 -16.46
N ILE A 552 -11.91 26.31 -15.59
CA ILE A 552 -12.07 26.22 -14.12
C ILE A 552 -13.09 27.26 -13.63
N GLU A 553 -13.08 28.48 -14.17
CA GLU A 553 -14.06 29.50 -13.84
C GLU A 553 -15.47 29.08 -14.24
N GLU A 554 -15.63 28.49 -15.42
CA GLU A 554 -16.90 27.88 -15.85
C GLU A 554 -17.30 26.76 -14.89
N LEU A 555 -16.38 25.85 -14.59
CA LEU A 555 -16.62 24.70 -13.70
C LEU A 555 -17.07 25.14 -12.30
N LEU A 556 -16.52 26.21 -11.75
CA LEU A 556 -16.83 26.70 -10.40
C LEU A 556 -18.03 27.65 -10.34
N TYR A 557 -18.19 28.52 -11.34
CA TYR A 557 -19.03 29.71 -11.21
C TYR A 557 -20.12 29.87 -12.29
N ASN A 558 -20.26 28.92 -13.21
CA ASN A 558 -21.41 28.89 -14.12
C ASN A 558 -22.71 28.70 -13.30
N ASN A 559 -23.76 29.44 -13.63
CA ASN A 559 -25.03 29.41 -12.91
C ASN A 559 -26.00 28.34 -13.44
N GLU A 560 -25.66 27.67 -14.52
CA GLU A 560 -26.47 26.62 -15.15
C GLU A 560 -25.98 25.22 -14.77
N ASP A 561 -26.94 24.31 -14.58
CA ASP A 561 -26.67 22.89 -14.37
C ASP A 561 -26.37 22.23 -15.72
N ASN A 562 -25.35 21.38 -15.78
CA ASN A 562 -24.98 20.62 -16.98
C ASN A 562 -24.39 19.25 -16.63
N TYR A 563 -23.72 18.61 -17.59
CA TYR A 563 -23.14 17.27 -17.38
C TYR A 563 -21.85 17.27 -16.54
N GLU A 564 -21.17 18.41 -16.37
CA GLU A 564 -19.95 18.55 -15.55
C GLU A 564 -20.24 19.06 -14.14
N HIS A 565 -21.32 19.81 -13.92
CA HIS A 565 -21.62 20.41 -12.62
C HIS A 565 -23.11 20.72 -12.40
N ILE A 566 -23.54 20.67 -11.13
CA ILE A 566 -24.85 21.15 -10.67
C ILE A 566 -24.74 22.04 -9.42
N GLY A 567 -25.75 22.89 -9.21
CA GLY A 567 -25.73 23.94 -8.18
C GLY A 567 -24.93 25.16 -8.64
N TYR A 568 -24.85 26.22 -7.84
CA TYR A 568 -24.10 27.43 -8.18
C TYR A 568 -23.63 28.17 -6.93
N LEU A 569 -22.62 29.02 -7.10
CA LEU A 569 -22.05 29.85 -6.04
C LEU A 569 -22.49 31.31 -6.24
N ALA A 570 -23.39 31.79 -5.39
CA ALA A 570 -23.95 33.15 -5.48
C ALA A 570 -22.91 34.22 -5.13
N ASP A 571 -22.09 33.98 -4.10
CA ASP A 571 -21.02 34.89 -3.69
C ASP A 571 -19.66 34.32 -4.08
N ARG A 572 -19.10 34.83 -5.19
CA ARG A 572 -17.79 34.44 -5.71
C ARG A 572 -16.60 34.91 -4.86
N LYS A 573 -16.81 35.83 -3.90
CA LYS A 573 -15.75 36.37 -3.04
C LYS A 573 -15.49 35.51 -1.81
N LYS A 574 -16.41 34.61 -1.46
CA LYS A 574 -16.22 33.70 -0.33
C LYS A 574 -15.11 32.70 -0.64
N PRO A 575 -14.25 32.37 0.35
CA PRO A 575 -13.36 31.22 0.24
C PRO A 575 -14.14 29.94 -0.05
N ILE A 576 -13.48 28.99 -0.70
CA ILE A 576 -14.06 27.69 -1.03
C ILE A 576 -13.48 26.62 -0.10
N ILE A 577 -14.35 25.87 0.59
CA ILE A 577 -13.97 24.54 1.08
C ILE A 577 -14.18 23.53 -0.03
N PHE A 578 -13.14 22.75 -0.31
CA PHE A 578 -13.06 21.86 -1.45
C PHE A 578 -12.84 20.42 -1.00
N SER A 579 -13.54 19.47 -1.62
CA SER A 579 -13.28 18.04 -1.48
C SER A 579 -13.32 17.37 -2.84
N MET A 580 -12.41 16.41 -3.07
CA MET A 580 -12.37 15.61 -4.29
C MET A 580 -12.11 14.15 -3.92
N ALA A 581 -13.05 13.27 -4.25
CA ALA A 581 -12.94 11.83 -4.02
C ALA A 581 -13.94 11.06 -4.90
N ARG A 582 -13.83 9.73 -4.91
CA ARG A 582 -14.93 8.88 -5.36
C ARG A 582 -16.14 9.06 -4.43
N LEU A 583 -17.33 8.85 -4.98
CA LEU A 583 -18.57 8.92 -4.21
C LEU A 583 -18.94 7.53 -3.70
N ASP A 584 -18.46 7.21 -2.49
CA ASP A 584 -18.76 5.97 -1.78
C ASP A 584 -18.97 6.25 -0.28
N THR A 585 -19.53 5.28 0.45
CA THR A 585 -19.90 5.45 1.86
C THR A 585 -18.70 5.79 2.74
N VAL A 586 -17.54 5.19 2.43
CA VAL A 586 -16.32 5.34 3.22
C VAL A 586 -15.71 6.73 3.00
N LYS A 587 -15.76 7.27 1.79
CA LYS A 587 -15.28 8.64 1.47
C LYS A 587 -16.14 9.72 2.09
N ASN A 588 -17.42 9.43 2.41
CA ASN A 588 -18.26 10.26 3.27
C ASN A 588 -18.44 11.72 2.80
N ILE A 589 -18.47 11.92 1.47
CA ILE A 589 -18.69 13.25 0.87
C ILE A 589 -20.09 13.79 1.21
N THR A 590 -21.08 12.90 1.29
CA THR A 590 -22.42 13.26 1.75
C THR A 590 -22.42 13.69 3.22
N GLY A 591 -21.60 13.07 4.08
CA GLY A 591 -21.40 13.49 5.46
C GLY A 591 -20.88 14.91 5.57
N LEU A 592 -19.83 15.26 4.82
CA LEU A 592 -19.34 16.65 4.75
C LEU A 592 -20.43 17.64 4.33
N THR A 593 -21.25 17.26 3.34
CA THR A 593 -22.33 18.14 2.89
C THR A 593 -23.41 18.31 3.97
N GLU A 594 -23.72 17.25 4.72
CA GLU A 594 -24.61 17.35 5.87
C GLU A 594 -24.04 18.28 6.96
N TRP A 595 -22.75 18.15 7.29
CA TRP A 595 -22.08 18.98 8.28
C TRP A 595 -22.11 20.45 7.89
N TYR A 596 -21.82 20.74 6.61
CA TYR A 596 -21.92 22.08 6.04
C TYR A 596 -23.35 22.62 6.08
N GLY A 597 -24.34 21.82 5.67
CA GLY A 597 -25.74 22.21 5.64
C GLY A 597 -26.32 22.58 7.02
N LYS A 598 -25.94 21.83 8.05
CA LYS A 598 -26.33 22.08 9.46
C LYS A 598 -25.67 23.33 10.04
N ASN A 599 -24.42 23.61 9.69
CA ASN A 599 -23.63 24.66 10.30
C ASN A 599 -23.79 26.01 9.60
N THR A 600 -24.78 26.80 10.04
CA THR A 600 -25.07 28.13 9.47
C THR A 600 -23.87 29.09 9.56
N LYS A 601 -23.08 29.00 10.64
CA LYS A 601 -21.86 29.80 10.83
C LYS A 601 -20.86 29.51 9.71
N LEU A 602 -20.61 28.23 9.41
CA LEU A 602 -19.72 27.83 8.32
C LEU A 602 -20.23 28.30 6.95
N ARG A 603 -21.53 28.14 6.66
CA ARG A 603 -22.16 28.61 5.40
C ARG A 603 -22.02 30.12 5.16
N ASN A 604 -22.03 30.90 6.24
CA ASN A 604 -21.83 32.35 6.16
C ASN A 604 -20.38 32.72 5.82
N LEU A 605 -19.41 31.87 6.16
CA LEU A 605 -17.99 32.12 5.96
C LEU A 605 -17.49 31.67 4.58
N VAL A 606 -17.96 30.52 4.08
CA VAL A 606 -17.38 29.85 2.91
C VAL A 606 -18.43 29.21 1.99
N ASN A 607 -18.06 28.98 0.74
CA ASN A 607 -18.78 28.12 -0.21
C ASN A 607 -18.30 26.67 -0.13
N LEU A 608 -19.16 25.70 -0.42
CA LEU A 608 -18.79 24.28 -0.52
C LEU A 608 -18.71 23.83 -1.99
N VAL A 609 -17.57 23.28 -2.39
CA VAL A 609 -17.36 22.64 -3.69
C VAL A 609 -16.98 21.18 -3.47
N VAL A 610 -17.71 20.25 -4.08
CA VAL A 610 -17.40 18.81 -4.03
C VAL A 610 -17.24 18.26 -5.44
N VAL A 611 -16.16 17.52 -5.69
CA VAL A 611 -15.91 16.77 -6.92
C VAL A 611 -16.07 15.28 -6.60
N ALA A 612 -17.19 14.67 -6.99
CA ALA A 612 -17.46 13.28 -6.65
C ALA A 612 -18.52 12.62 -7.55
N GLY A 613 -18.22 11.46 -8.11
CA GLY A 613 -19.20 10.60 -8.78
C GLY A 613 -19.99 11.24 -9.93
N PHE A 614 -21.14 10.64 -10.23
CA PHE A 614 -22.15 11.16 -11.17
C PHE A 614 -23.29 11.89 -10.45
N PHE A 615 -24.06 12.70 -11.17
CA PHE A 615 -25.25 13.34 -10.61
C PHE A 615 -26.51 12.49 -10.69
N ASP A 616 -26.56 11.56 -11.65
CA ASP A 616 -27.72 10.74 -11.95
C ASP A 616 -27.44 9.30 -11.52
N PRO A 617 -28.26 8.71 -10.62
CA PRO A 617 -28.10 7.33 -10.20
C PRO A 617 -28.09 6.33 -11.36
N SER A 618 -28.81 6.61 -12.45
CA SER A 618 -28.90 5.71 -13.60
C SER A 618 -27.59 5.55 -14.37
N LYS A 619 -26.64 6.47 -14.18
CA LYS A 619 -25.31 6.43 -14.81
C LYS A 619 -24.30 5.58 -14.05
N SER A 620 -24.61 5.21 -12.81
CA SER A 620 -23.75 4.34 -12.01
C SER A 620 -24.29 2.91 -12.02
N THR A 621 -23.38 1.94 -12.03
CA THR A 621 -23.69 0.53 -11.78
C THR A 621 -23.31 0.10 -10.36
N ASP A 622 -22.69 1.01 -9.59
CA ASP A 622 -22.27 0.79 -8.22
C ASP A 622 -23.38 1.17 -7.23
N ARG A 623 -23.72 0.24 -6.33
CA ARG A 623 -24.85 0.42 -5.41
C ARG A 623 -24.58 1.47 -4.34
N GLU A 624 -23.33 1.61 -3.88
CA GLU A 624 -22.99 2.62 -2.89
C GLU A 624 -23.04 4.01 -3.51
N GLU A 625 -22.47 4.17 -4.71
CA GLU A 625 -22.52 5.43 -5.43
C GLU A 625 -23.97 5.84 -5.73
N ILE A 626 -24.82 4.91 -6.21
CA ILE A 626 -26.27 5.16 -6.40
C ILE A 626 -26.93 5.71 -5.12
N ALA A 627 -26.69 5.05 -3.98
CA ALA A 627 -27.28 5.45 -2.71
C ALA A 627 -26.74 6.81 -2.23
N GLU A 628 -25.44 7.06 -2.39
CA GLU A 628 -24.80 8.31 -2.02
C GLU A 628 -25.24 9.47 -2.94
N ILE A 629 -25.49 9.23 -4.23
CA ILE A 629 -26.09 10.21 -5.16
C ILE A 629 -27.49 10.62 -4.67
N GLN A 630 -28.33 9.66 -4.34
CA GLN A 630 -29.69 9.92 -3.84
C GLN A 630 -29.66 10.71 -2.52
N LYS A 631 -28.75 10.33 -1.63
CA LYS A 631 -28.51 11.04 -0.36
C LYS A 631 -28.00 12.46 -0.61
N MET A 632 -27.10 12.67 -1.57
CA MET A 632 -26.57 13.97 -1.94
C MET A 632 -27.71 14.91 -2.37
N HIS A 633 -28.57 14.49 -3.30
CA HIS A 633 -29.76 15.25 -3.70
C HIS A 633 -30.68 15.58 -2.52
N SER A 634 -30.95 14.59 -1.68
CA SER A 634 -31.79 14.76 -0.49
C SER A 634 -31.23 15.81 0.49
N LEU A 635 -29.90 15.84 0.67
CA LEU A 635 -29.22 16.81 1.54
C LEU A 635 -29.25 18.22 0.95
N ILE A 636 -29.04 18.36 -0.37
CA ILE A 636 -29.10 19.65 -1.07
C ILE A 636 -30.47 20.29 -0.90
N GLU A 637 -31.54 19.51 -1.06
CA GLU A 637 -32.92 19.97 -0.87
C GLU A 637 -33.22 20.25 0.60
N LYS A 638 -32.92 19.30 1.50
CA LYS A 638 -33.18 19.44 2.95
C LYS A 638 -32.56 20.70 3.56
N TYR A 639 -31.32 21.03 3.19
CA TYR A 639 -30.60 22.18 3.75
C TYR A 639 -30.64 23.42 2.85
N GLN A 640 -31.36 23.38 1.72
CA GLN A 640 -31.51 24.49 0.77
C GLN A 640 -30.15 25.08 0.38
N LEU A 641 -29.27 24.24 -0.18
CA LEU A 641 -27.86 24.60 -0.42
C LEU A 641 -27.61 25.41 -1.71
N LYS A 642 -28.64 25.65 -2.52
CA LYS A 642 -28.51 26.44 -3.76
C LYS A 642 -27.94 27.83 -3.46
N GLY A 643 -26.94 28.23 -4.24
CA GLY A 643 -26.23 29.51 -4.07
C GLY A 643 -25.03 29.45 -3.13
N GLN A 644 -24.79 28.37 -2.40
CA GLN A 644 -23.59 28.19 -1.56
C GLN A 644 -22.87 26.86 -1.80
N PHE A 645 -23.40 26.03 -2.70
CA PHE A 645 -22.92 24.68 -2.96
C PHE A 645 -22.78 24.42 -4.46
N ARG A 646 -21.70 23.74 -4.83
CA ARG A 646 -21.38 23.30 -6.18
C ARG A 646 -20.93 21.85 -6.16
N TRP A 647 -21.61 21.00 -6.92
CA TRP A 647 -21.24 19.61 -7.12
C TRP A 647 -20.74 19.41 -8.53
N ILE A 648 -19.51 18.94 -8.67
CA ILE A 648 -18.79 18.70 -9.92
C ILE A 648 -18.62 17.19 -10.12
N ALA A 649 -18.78 16.75 -11.37
CA ALA A 649 -18.61 15.34 -11.75
C ALA A 649 -17.14 14.93 -11.65
N ALA A 650 -16.88 13.63 -11.54
CA ALA A 650 -15.52 13.09 -11.45
C ALA A 650 -14.59 13.64 -12.56
N GLN A 651 -13.38 14.05 -12.16
CA GLN A 651 -12.40 14.70 -13.04
C GLN A 651 -11.25 13.75 -13.36
N SER A 652 -10.92 13.57 -14.64
CA SER A 652 -9.88 12.64 -15.11
C SER A 652 -8.55 13.30 -15.49
N ASP A 653 -8.55 14.60 -15.82
CA ASP A 653 -7.33 15.33 -16.19
C ASP A 653 -6.58 15.83 -14.95
N ARG A 654 -5.47 15.16 -14.63
CA ARG A 654 -4.62 15.50 -13.47
C ARG A 654 -4.03 16.91 -13.54
N TYR A 655 -3.74 17.46 -14.73
CA TYR A 655 -3.18 18.81 -14.86
C TYR A 655 -4.23 19.88 -14.58
N ARG A 656 -5.46 19.68 -15.08
CA ARG A 656 -6.61 20.52 -14.73
C ARG A 656 -6.90 20.43 -13.22
N ASN A 657 -6.84 19.24 -12.63
CA ASN A 657 -7.03 19.03 -11.19
C ASN A 657 -5.96 19.75 -10.35
N GLY A 658 -4.69 19.67 -10.73
CA GLY A 658 -3.61 20.39 -10.07
C GLY A 658 -3.85 21.90 -10.09
N GLU A 659 -4.29 22.44 -11.23
CA GLU A 659 -4.63 23.86 -11.33
C GLU A 659 -5.88 24.23 -10.54
N LEU A 660 -6.89 23.35 -10.48
CA LEU A 660 -8.07 23.53 -9.65
C LEU A 660 -7.71 23.69 -8.17
N TYR A 661 -6.86 22.81 -7.60
CA TYR A 661 -6.37 22.97 -6.22
C TYR A 661 -5.73 24.35 -5.99
N ARG A 662 -4.91 24.82 -6.94
CA ARG A 662 -4.26 26.14 -6.84
C ARG A 662 -5.24 27.30 -6.98
N CYS A 663 -6.26 27.19 -7.82
CA CYS A 663 -7.34 28.16 -7.92
C CYS A 663 -8.17 28.22 -6.63
N ILE A 664 -8.42 27.08 -5.97
CA ILE A 664 -9.05 27.08 -4.63
C ILE A 664 -8.15 27.79 -3.61
N ALA A 665 -6.84 27.56 -3.64
CA ALA A 665 -5.89 28.26 -2.78
C ALA A 665 -5.88 29.78 -3.01
N ASP A 666 -6.05 30.25 -4.26
CA ASP A 666 -6.20 31.68 -4.56
C ASP A 666 -7.43 32.31 -3.87
N THR A 667 -8.50 31.53 -3.64
CA THR A 667 -9.68 31.99 -2.86
C THR A 667 -9.46 32.03 -1.33
N LYS A 668 -8.25 31.68 -0.86
CA LYS A 668 -7.95 31.42 0.56
C LYS A 668 -8.86 30.35 1.17
N GLY A 669 -9.18 29.35 0.35
CA GLY A 669 -9.99 28.18 0.70
C GLY A 669 -9.27 27.14 1.56
N ALA A 670 -9.87 25.96 1.71
CA ALA A 670 -9.26 24.81 2.38
C ALA A 670 -9.70 23.49 1.74
N PHE A 671 -8.88 22.45 1.83
CA PHE A 671 -9.23 21.09 1.43
C PHE A 671 -9.80 20.31 2.61
N ILE A 672 -10.89 19.57 2.40
CA ILE A 672 -11.52 18.75 3.43
C ILE A 672 -11.59 17.29 2.97
N GLN A 673 -10.99 16.38 3.73
CA GLN A 673 -11.11 14.93 3.57
C GLN A 673 -11.92 14.33 4.73
N PRO A 674 -13.26 14.14 4.57
CA PRO A 674 -14.19 13.70 5.61
C PRO A 674 -14.35 12.18 5.78
N ALA A 675 -13.51 11.35 5.15
CA ALA A 675 -13.67 9.90 5.09
C ALA A 675 -13.82 9.26 6.48
N LEU A 676 -14.72 8.28 6.60
CA LEU A 676 -14.86 7.45 7.80
C LEU A 676 -13.56 6.72 8.13
N TYR A 677 -12.80 6.36 7.09
CA TYR A 677 -11.45 5.83 7.18
C TYR A 677 -10.71 6.08 5.86
N GLU A 678 -9.47 6.53 5.93
CA GLU A 678 -8.62 6.74 4.75
C GLU A 678 -7.30 5.99 4.93
N ALA A 679 -6.96 5.09 4.00
CA ALA A 679 -5.78 4.23 4.18
C ALA A 679 -4.46 5.01 4.09
N PHE A 680 -4.39 5.98 3.17
CA PHE A 680 -3.25 6.87 3.02
C PHE A 680 -3.69 8.32 2.83
N GLY A 681 -4.39 8.60 1.71
CA GLY A 681 -4.90 9.93 1.39
C GLY A 681 -4.01 10.72 0.44
N LEU A 682 -3.83 10.24 -0.80
CA LEU A 682 -3.08 10.98 -1.83
C LEU A 682 -3.62 12.41 -2.03
N THR A 683 -4.95 12.60 -2.00
CA THR A 683 -5.57 13.92 -2.14
C THR A 683 -5.19 14.90 -1.03
N VAL A 684 -4.86 14.39 0.17
CA VAL A 684 -4.32 15.21 1.28
C VAL A 684 -2.94 15.76 0.89
N ILE A 685 -2.08 14.91 0.34
CA ILE A 685 -0.72 15.28 -0.10
C ILE A 685 -0.78 16.18 -1.34
N GLU A 686 -1.70 15.95 -2.28
CA GLU A 686 -1.92 16.81 -3.46
C GLU A 686 -2.34 18.23 -3.04
N ALA A 687 -3.31 18.34 -2.13
CA ALA A 687 -3.77 19.62 -1.59
C ALA A 687 -2.65 20.36 -0.86
N MET A 688 -1.92 19.66 0.02
CA MET A 688 -0.81 20.24 0.76
C MET A 688 0.35 20.66 -0.16
N ASN A 689 0.67 19.89 -1.21
CA ASN A 689 1.66 20.27 -2.25
C ASN A 689 1.27 21.55 -2.99
N CYS A 690 -0.04 21.80 -3.16
CA CYS A 690 -0.53 23.03 -3.78
C CYS A 690 -0.55 24.23 -2.81
N GLY A 691 -0.19 24.02 -1.54
CA GLY A 691 -0.25 25.03 -0.49
C GLY A 691 -1.66 25.30 0.03
N LEU A 692 -2.59 24.37 -0.15
CA LEU A 692 -3.96 24.49 0.35
C LEU A 692 -4.04 23.93 1.78
N PRO A 693 -4.43 24.73 2.80
CA PRO A 693 -4.65 24.23 4.15
C PRO A 693 -5.65 23.06 4.16
N THR A 694 -5.31 21.99 4.87
CA THR A 694 -6.06 20.73 4.81
C THR A 694 -6.63 20.33 6.16
N PHE A 695 -7.89 19.91 6.14
CA PHE A 695 -8.59 19.21 7.21
C PHE A 695 -8.79 17.76 6.76
N ALA A 696 -8.29 16.79 7.51
CA ALA A 696 -8.44 15.38 7.14
C ALA A 696 -8.86 14.51 8.32
N THR A 697 -9.53 13.41 8.00
CA THR A 697 -9.94 12.40 8.99
C THR A 697 -8.79 11.97 9.89
N ASN A 698 -9.07 11.83 11.19
CA ASN A 698 -8.14 11.24 12.16
C ASN A 698 -8.13 9.70 12.11
N GLN A 699 -8.86 9.09 11.17
CA GLN A 699 -8.96 7.64 11.00
C GLN A 699 -8.13 7.17 9.80
N GLY A 700 -6.93 6.63 10.09
CA GLY A 700 -6.04 6.02 9.11
C GLY A 700 -4.85 6.90 8.74
N GLY A 701 -4.38 6.79 7.50
CA GLY A 701 -3.14 7.41 7.02
C GLY A 701 -3.03 8.94 7.17
N PRO A 702 -4.11 9.74 6.96
CA PRO A 702 -4.01 11.18 7.14
C PRO A 702 -3.63 11.62 8.55
N ALA A 703 -3.90 10.80 9.57
CA ALA A 703 -3.51 11.05 10.95
C ALA A 703 -1.97 11.07 11.16
N GLU A 704 -1.21 10.46 10.23
CA GLU A 704 0.25 10.50 10.20
C GLU A 704 0.78 11.62 9.31
N ILE A 705 0.05 11.96 8.24
CA ILE A 705 0.43 13.00 7.28
C ILE A 705 0.39 14.37 7.95
N ILE A 706 -0.71 14.67 8.65
CA ILE A 706 -0.96 15.95 9.28
C ILE A 706 -0.47 15.96 10.73
N VAL A 707 0.22 17.03 11.11
CA VAL A 707 0.44 17.40 12.51
C VAL A 707 -0.64 18.41 12.89
N ASP A 708 -1.63 17.97 13.68
CA ASP A 708 -2.83 18.76 14.02
C ASP A 708 -2.46 20.14 14.58
N GLY A 709 -3.04 21.19 14.01
CA GLY A 709 -2.79 22.58 14.38
C GLY A 709 -1.47 23.17 13.88
N VAL A 710 -0.59 22.35 13.27
CA VAL A 710 0.72 22.79 12.76
C VAL A 710 0.72 22.79 11.23
N SER A 711 0.59 21.62 10.59
CA SER A 711 0.66 21.47 9.12
C SER A 711 -0.72 21.30 8.46
N GLY A 712 -1.78 21.35 9.26
CA GLY A 712 -3.17 21.08 8.88
C GLY A 712 -3.99 20.74 10.12
N PHE A 713 -5.17 20.17 9.95
CA PHE A 713 -6.06 19.82 11.05
C PHE A 713 -6.66 18.43 10.91
N HIS A 714 -6.81 17.74 12.03
CA HIS A 714 -7.58 16.51 12.15
C HIS A 714 -9.06 16.81 12.39
N ILE A 715 -9.93 16.04 11.75
CA ILE A 715 -11.38 16.03 11.97
C ILE A 715 -11.83 14.60 12.31
N ASP A 716 -12.82 14.45 13.19
CA ASP A 716 -13.41 13.15 13.51
C ASP A 716 -14.67 12.93 12.66
N PRO A 717 -14.65 11.97 11.71
CA PRO A 717 -15.79 11.75 10.83
C PRO A 717 -17.03 11.24 11.55
N ASN A 718 -16.90 10.76 12.80
CA ASN A 718 -18.02 10.34 13.64
C ASN A 718 -18.64 11.51 14.44
N ASN A 719 -18.01 12.69 14.42
CA ASN A 719 -18.49 13.91 15.08
C ASN A 719 -18.46 15.10 14.11
N GLY A 720 -19.45 15.13 13.22
CA GLY A 720 -19.59 16.18 12.21
C GLY A 720 -19.82 17.58 12.75
N ASP A 721 -20.47 17.71 13.92
CA ASP A 721 -20.73 19.01 14.54
C ASP A 721 -19.44 19.64 15.06
N GLU A 722 -18.59 18.85 15.75
CA GLU A 722 -17.26 19.29 16.17
C GLU A 722 -16.35 19.58 14.96
N SER A 723 -16.37 18.69 13.97
CA SER A 723 -15.57 18.85 12.75
C SER A 723 -15.94 20.13 11.98
N SER A 724 -17.23 20.40 11.77
CA SER A 724 -17.68 21.62 11.09
C SER A 724 -17.40 22.88 11.89
N LYS A 725 -17.49 22.81 13.23
CA LYS A 725 -17.10 23.91 14.11
C LYS A 725 -15.61 24.21 13.99
N LYS A 726 -14.75 23.20 13.99
CA LYS A 726 -13.29 23.36 13.82
C LYS A 726 -12.95 24.04 12.50
N ILE A 727 -13.63 23.67 11.41
CA ILE A 727 -13.49 24.33 10.10
C ILE A 727 -13.95 25.80 10.18
N ALA A 728 -15.11 26.06 10.78
CA ALA A 728 -15.63 27.44 10.91
C ALA A 728 -14.67 28.33 11.73
N ASP A 729 -14.17 27.83 12.85
CA ASP A 729 -13.26 28.55 13.75
C ASP A 729 -11.92 28.88 13.04
N PHE A 730 -11.44 28.02 12.15
CA PHE A 730 -10.29 28.33 11.28
C PHE A 730 -10.56 29.52 10.37
N PHE A 731 -11.69 29.54 9.65
CA PHE A 731 -12.02 30.65 8.75
C PHE A 731 -12.31 31.95 9.50
N GLU A 732 -12.88 31.90 10.70
CA GLU A 732 -12.99 33.08 11.55
C GLU A 732 -11.63 33.62 11.95
N LYS A 733 -10.72 32.74 12.37
CA LYS A 733 -9.36 33.14 12.72
C LYS A 733 -8.63 33.77 11.53
N CYS A 734 -8.79 33.21 10.33
CA CYS A 734 -8.23 33.79 9.09
C CYS A 734 -8.81 35.17 8.76
N LYS A 735 -10.04 35.50 9.20
CA LYS A 735 -10.58 36.87 9.06
C LYS A 735 -9.96 37.85 10.05
N THR A 736 -9.64 37.39 11.27
CA THR A 736 -9.04 38.23 12.31
C THR A 736 -7.51 38.36 12.19
N ASP A 737 -6.86 37.34 11.62
CA ASP A 737 -5.42 37.23 11.41
C ASP A 737 -5.17 36.82 9.96
N ALA A 738 -4.87 37.81 9.11
CA ALA A 738 -4.68 37.64 7.68
C ALA A 738 -3.48 36.73 7.33
N GLU A 739 -2.51 36.58 8.23
CA GLU A 739 -1.35 35.72 8.03
C GLU A 739 -1.58 34.27 8.47
N TYR A 740 -2.63 34.01 9.24
CA TYR A 740 -2.88 32.67 9.79
C TYR A 740 -3.04 31.61 8.68
N TRP A 741 -3.75 31.94 7.60
CA TRP A 741 -3.90 31.05 6.45
C TRP A 741 -2.56 30.75 5.79
N ASN A 742 -1.75 31.79 5.56
CA ASN A 742 -0.42 31.66 4.92
C ASN A 742 0.52 30.82 5.79
N LYS A 743 0.45 30.98 7.12
CA LYS A 743 1.22 30.18 8.07
C LYS A 743 0.91 28.69 7.93
N ILE A 744 -0.38 28.30 7.95
CA ILE A 744 -0.79 26.90 7.82
C ILE A 744 -0.45 26.35 6.43
N SER A 745 -0.59 27.16 5.38
CA SER A 745 -0.17 26.81 4.02
C SER A 745 1.33 26.51 3.95
N ALA A 746 2.17 27.38 4.52
CA ALA A 746 3.63 27.23 4.51
C ALA A 746 4.10 26.02 5.32
N THR A 747 3.55 25.79 6.52
CA THR A 747 3.88 24.62 7.34
C THR A 747 3.35 23.32 6.72
N GLY A 748 2.20 23.36 6.04
CA GLY A 748 1.70 22.25 5.22
C GLY A 748 2.67 21.88 4.10
N LEU A 749 3.16 22.86 3.34
CA LEU A 749 4.18 22.67 2.32
C LEU A 749 5.49 22.11 2.88
N GLN A 750 5.97 22.68 3.99
CA GLN A 750 7.19 22.20 4.66
C GLN A 750 7.07 20.73 5.05
N ARG A 751 5.93 20.33 5.64
CA ARG A 751 5.66 18.93 5.99
C ARG A 751 5.77 18.00 4.79
N ILE A 752 5.27 18.42 3.62
CA ILE A 752 5.38 17.62 2.40
C ILE A 752 6.83 17.50 1.94
N TYR A 753 7.57 18.60 1.85
CA TYR A 753 8.96 18.58 1.40
C TYR A 753 9.89 17.78 2.33
N GLU A 754 9.53 17.65 3.62
CA GLU A 754 10.28 16.88 4.60
C GLU A 754 9.95 15.39 4.61
N CYS A 755 8.76 14.97 4.15
CA CYS A 755 8.25 13.61 4.39
C CYS A 755 7.62 12.91 3.19
N TYR A 756 6.96 13.63 2.27
CA TYR A 756 6.04 13.07 1.28
C TYR A 756 6.39 13.50 -0.14
N THR A 757 7.64 13.23 -0.56
CA THR A 757 8.08 13.44 -1.94
C THR A 757 8.62 12.16 -2.55
N TRP A 758 8.46 12.00 -3.86
CA TRP A 758 9.03 10.88 -4.60
C TRP A 758 10.57 10.86 -4.55
N LYS A 759 11.22 12.01 -4.37
CA LYS A 759 12.67 12.10 -4.16
C LYS A 759 13.10 11.46 -2.85
N ILE A 760 12.41 11.76 -1.75
CA ILE A 760 12.69 11.13 -0.44
C ILE A 760 12.44 9.62 -0.53
N TYR A 761 11.33 9.24 -1.16
CA TYR A 761 10.99 7.85 -1.40
C TYR A 761 12.11 7.10 -2.15
N ALA A 762 12.55 7.62 -3.30
CA ALA A 762 13.58 6.99 -4.13
C ALA A 762 14.90 6.84 -3.37
N ASN A 763 15.36 7.89 -2.68
CA ASN A 763 16.54 7.84 -1.83
C ASN A 763 16.45 6.74 -0.77
N LYS A 764 15.32 6.67 -0.08
CA LYS A 764 15.08 5.73 1.01
C LYS A 764 15.04 4.28 0.49
N VAL A 765 14.36 4.01 -0.63
CA VAL A 765 14.30 2.66 -1.22
C VAL A 765 15.65 2.20 -1.75
N LEU A 766 16.41 3.07 -2.43
CA LEU A 766 17.75 2.73 -2.91
C LEU A 766 18.69 2.42 -1.74
N ASN A 767 18.64 3.23 -0.68
CA ASN A 767 19.44 2.98 0.53
C ASN A 767 19.05 1.67 1.22
N MET A 768 17.76 1.31 1.25
CA MET A 768 17.33 -0.01 1.73
C MET A 768 17.94 -1.12 0.88
N GLY A 769 17.82 -1.06 -0.44
CA GLY A 769 18.40 -2.07 -1.31
C GLY A 769 19.89 -2.29 -1.06
N SER A 770 20.66 -1.21 -0.85
CA SER A 770 22.08 -1.28 -0.48
C SER A 770 22.32 -1.91 0.90
N VAL A 771 21.65 -1.42 1.95
CA VAL A 771 21.87 -1.86 3.34
C VAL A 771 21.38 -3.29 3.56
N TYR A 772 20.16 -3.61 3.13
CA TYR A 772 19.62 -4.97 3.26
C TYR A 772 20.34 -5.96 2.34
N GLY A 773 20.86 -5.50 1.19
CA GLY A 773 21.72 -6.31 0.33
C GLY A 773 23.00 -6.76 1.05
N PHE A 774 23.66 -5.86 1.78
CA PHE A 774 24.79 -6.21 2.62
C PHE A 774 24.39 -7.08 3.83
N TRP A 775 23.32 -6.72 4.55
CA TRP A 775 22.82 -7.50 5.68
C TRP A 775 22.55 -8.96 5.30
N ARG A 776 21.93 -9.16 4.13
CA ARG A 776 21.67 -10.49 3.57
C ARG A 776 22.95 -11.31 3.40
N GLN A 777 24.07 -10.68 3.04
CA GLN A 777 25.34 -11.40 2.86
C GLN A 777 25.97 -11.84 4.18
N ILE A 778 25.80 -11.06 5.25
CA ILE A 778 26.34 -11.39 6.58
C ILE A 778 25.43 -12.32 7.39
N ASN A 779 24.17 -12.53 6.97
CA ASN A 779 23.18 -13.40 7.62
C ASN A 779 22.74 -14.61 6.76
N LYS A 780 23.63 -15.09 5.87
CA LYS A 780 23.29 -16.17 4.90
C LYS A 780 22.73 -17.45 5.55
N GLU A 781 23.29 -17.90 6.66
CA GLU A 781 22.91 -19.18 7.29
C GLU A 781 21.46 -19.16 7.81
N GLN A 782 21.08 -18.13 8.56
CA GLN A 782 19.71 -17.97 9.06
C GLN A 782 18.71 -17.83 7.90
N LYS A 783 19.08 -17.06 6.86
CA LYS A 783 18.24 -16.91 5.67
C LYS A 783 17.99 -18.26 4.99
N LEU A 784 18.99 -19.13 4.93
CA LEU A 784 18.85 -20.46 4.32
C LEU A 784 17.81 -21.33 5.04
N MET A 785 17.80 -21.34 6.37
CA MET A 785 16.82 -22.09 7.17
C MET A 785 15.39 -21.61 6.91
N LYS A 786 15.14 -20.31 7.01
CA LYS A 786 13.82 -19.71 6.72
C LYS A 786 13.40 -19.97 5.28
N GLN A 787 14.34 -19.90 4.33
CA GLN A 787 14.10 -20.21 2.93
C GLN A 787 13.66 -21.66 2.71
N ARG A 788 14.25 -22.66 3.40
CA ARG A 788 13.80 -24.06 3.29
C ARG A 788 12.38 -24.25 3.79
N TYR A 789 12.01 -23.58 4.87
CA TYR A 789 10.64 -23.64 5.39
C TYR A 789 9.64 -23.02 4.39
N ILE A 790 9.98 -21.88 3.81
CA ILE A 790 9.19 -21.24 2.74
C ILE A 790 9.07 -22.15 1.50
N GLU A 791 10.17 -22.77 1.08
CA GLU A 791 10.18 -23.73 -0.04
C GLU A 791 9.23 -24.89 0.19
N THR A 792 9.25 -25.50 1.38
CA THR A 792 8.31 -26.56 1.75
C THR A 792 6.88 -26.06 1.71
N PHE A 793 6.60 -24.90 2.30
CA PHE A 793 5.26 -24.31 2.32
C PHE A 793 4.75 -23.97 0.91
N TYR A 794 5.59 -23.42 0.04
CA TYR A 794 5.26 -23.17 -1.36
C TYR A 794 4.98 -24.47 -2.12
N ASN A 795 5.87 -25.46 -1.99
CA ASN A 795 5.81 -26.69 -2.78
C ASN A 795 4.64 -27.60 -2.39
N LEU A 796 4.35 -27.70 -1.10
CA LEU A 796 3.36 -28.64 -0.57
C LEU A 796 1.99 -27.99 -0.34
N GLN A 797 1.94 -26.69 -0.05
CA GLN A 797 0.68 -25.98 0.18
C GLN A 797 0.27 -25.18 -1.05
N PHE A 798 1.04 -24.14 -1.39
CA PHE A 798 0.64 -23.17 -2.41
C PHE A 798 0.41 -23.80 -3.78
N ARG A 799 1.34 -24.64 -4.26
CA ARG A 799 1.21 -25.31 -5.57
C ARG A 799 -0.05 -26.15 -5.68
N ASN A 800 -0.44 -26.83 -4.61
CA ASN A 800 -1.64 -27.66 -4.61
C ASN A 800 -2.91 -26.79 -4.64
N LEU A 801 -2.94 -25.69 -3.90
CA LEU A 801 -4.02 -24.72 -3.94
C LEU A 801 -4.16 -24.09 -5.32
N ALA A 802 -3.04 -23.62 -5.90
CA ALA A 802 -3.03 -22.97 -7.21
C ALA A 802 -3.52 -23.91 -8.33
N ARG A 803 -3.25 -25.21 -8.26
CA ARG A 803 -3.77 -26.21 -9.24
C ARG A 803 -5.29 -26.37 -9.22
N ASN A 804 -5.93 -26.06 -8.09
CA ASN A 804 -7.38 -26.19 -7.93
C ASN A 804 -8.14 -24.95 -8.41
N VAL A 805 -7.45 -23.84 -8.70
CA VAL A 805 -8.07 -22.64 -9.27
C VAL A 805 -8.45 -22.92 -10.74
N PRO A 806 -9.72 -22.74 -11.13
CA PRO A 806 -10.17 -23.04 -12.48
C PRO A 806 -9.44 -22.20 -13.55
N ILE A 807 -8.96 -22.86 -14.60
CA ILE A 807 -8.41 -22.18 -15.79
C ILE A 807 -9.54 -22.01 -16.82
N PRO A 808 -9.87 -20.79 -17.26
CA PRO A 808 -10.91 -20.58 -18.25
C PRO A 808 -10.64 -21.37 -19.53
N GLY A 809 -11.64 -22.13 -20.00
CA GLY A 809 -11.56 -22.78 -21.30
C GLY A 809 -11.45 -21.74 -22.42
N PHE A 810 -10.63 -22.02 -23.44
CA PHE A 810 -10.60 -21.22 -24.67
C PHE A 810 -12.00 -21.29 -25.32
N ALA A 811 -12.85 -20.30 -25.07
CA ALA A 811 -14.02 -20.08 -25.90
C ALA A 811 -13.53 -19.47 -27.21
N PRO A 812 -13.89 -20.02 -28.39
CA PRO A 812 -13.69 -19.29 -29.65
C PRO A 812 -14.46 -17.96 -29.57
N PRO A 813 -14.00 -16.91 -30.28
CA PRO A 813 -14.64 -15.60 -30.21
C PRO A 813 -16.12 -15.75 -30.52
N VAL A 814 -16.96 -15.29 -29.58
CA VAL A 814 -18.40 -15.16 -29.79
C VAL A 814 -18.57 -14.27 -31.02
N GLN A 815 -19.11 -14.84 -32.10
CA GLN A 815 -19.56 -14.05 -33.23
C GLN A 815 -20.51 -12.99 -32.68
N THR A 816 -20.15 -11.71 -32.86
CA THR A 816 -21.07 -10.58 -32.68
C THR A 816 -22.40 -10.95 -33.31
N PRO A 817 -23.55 -10.76 -32.63
CA PRO A 817 -24.83 -10.95 -33.26
C PRO A 817 -24.86 -10.07 -34.50
N SER A 818 -25.08 -10.68 -35.65
CA SER A 818 -25.35 -9.94 -36.87
C SER A 818 -26.50 -8.97 -36.57
N SER A 819 -26.28 -7.71 -36.92
CA SER A 819 -27.31 -6.68 -36.97
C SER A 819 -28.59 -7.29 -37.53
N SER A 820 -29.64 -7.29 -36.71
CA SER A 820 -30.96 -7.74 -37.10
C SER A 820 -31.39 -7.04 -38.38
N LYS A 821 -31.47 -7.80 -39.47
CA LYS A 821 -32.26 -7.41 -40.63
C LYS A 821 -33.71 -7.32 -40.13
N THR A 822 -34.22 -6.11 -40.10
CA THR A 822 -35.64 -5.78 -40.04
C THR A 822 -36.40 -6.68 -41.02
N LYS A 823 -37.34 -7.46 -40.50
CA LYS A 823 -38.41 -8.05 -41.32
C LYS A 823 -39.67 -7.17 -41.19
N PRO A 824 -40.45 -7.01 -42.27
CA PRO A 824 -41.55 -6.05 -42.34
C PRO A 824 -42.79 -6.58 -41.62
N HIS A 825 -43.63 -5.63 -41.19
CA HIS A 825 -44.97 -5.85 -40.63
C HIS A 825 -45.82 -6.81 -41.46
N GLU A 826 -46.43 -7.81 -40.81
CA GLU A 826 -47.60 -8.53 -41.33
C GLU A 826 -48.89 -7.83 -40.86
N SER A 827 -49.72 -7.46 -41.83
CA SER A 827 -51.13 -7.08 -41.66
C SER A 827 -52.03 -8.33 -41.67
N ALA A 828 -53.10 -8.28 -40.89
CA ALA A 828 -54.11 -9.34 -40.70
C ALA A 828 -54.81 -9.83 -42.00
N PRO A 829 -55.44 -11.03 -41.98
CA PRO A 829 -55.81 -11.75 -43.20
C PRO A 829 -57.20 -11.41 -43.73
N ALA A 830 -57.38 -11.50 -45.05
CA ALA A 830 -58.66 -11.75 -45.71
C ALA A 830 -58.48 -12.89 -46.72
N ALA A 831 -59.43 -13.82 -46.70
CA ALA A 831 -59.44 -15.13 -47.35
C ALA A 831 -59.35 -15.11 -48.89
N VAL A 832 -58.88 -16.22 -49.48
CA VAL A 832 -59.59 -17.07 -50.48
C VAL A 832 -58.69 -18.23 -50.96
N ALA A 833 -59.30 -19.43 -50.95
CA ALA A 833 -59.09 -20.70 -51.67
C ALA A 833 -57.73 -21.10 -52.33
N GLU A 834 -57.35 -22.34 -51.99
CA GLU A 834 -56.46 -23.34 -52.62
C GLU A 834 -56.57 -23.48 -54.17
N PRO A 835 -55.61 -24.14 -54.92
CA PRO A 835 -55.00 -25.42 -54.53
C PRO A 835 -53.58 -25.83 -55.03
N HIS A 836 -53.12 -26.92 -54.42
CA HIS A 836 -52.24 -28.03 -54.88
C HIS A 836 -50.74 -27.82 -55.24
N GLN A 837 -49.93 -28.51 -54.41
CA GLN A 837 -48.60 -29.15 -54.61
C GLN A 837 -48.41 -29.89 -55.96
N PRO A 838 -47.18 -30.30 -56.40
CA PRO A 838 -46.10 -30.86 -55.55
C PRO A 838 -44.60 -30.61 -55.94
N LEU A 839 -43.75 -30.60 -54.88
CA LEU A 839 -42.53 -31.42 -54.58
C LEU A 839 -41.53 -31.88 -55.70
N PRO A 840 -40.26 -32.22 -55.36
CA PRO A 840 -39.06 -31.49 -55.80
C PRO A 840 -38.00 -32.39 -56.47
N THR A 841 -36.83 -31.86 -56.85
CA THR A 841 -35.58 -32.67 -56.88
C THR A 841 -34.27 -31.86 -56.91
N GLN A 842 -33.39 -32.27 -55.99
CA GLN A 842 -31.92 -32.29 -55.91
C GLN A 842 -31.02 -31.44 -56.83
N LYS A 843 -30.06 -30.78 -56.17
CA LYS A 843 -28.83 -30.17 -56.73
C LYS A 843 -27.71 -31.20 -56.93
N ALA A 844 -26.86 -30.95 -57.92
CA ALA A 844 -25.44 -31.31 -57.85
C ALA A 844 -24.55 -30.29 -58.61
N LYS A 845 -23.40 -30.00 -57.99
CA LYS A 845 -22.06 -29.76 -58.59
C LYS A 845 -21.69 -28.36 -59.15
N PRO A 846 -20.36 -28.08 -59.30
CA PRO A 846 -19.74 -26.87 -58.73
C PRO A 846 -18.84 -26.09 -59.71
N ARG A 847 -18.00 -25.21 -59.14
CA ARG A 847 -16.66 -24.72 -59.54
C ARG A 847 -16.53 -23.38 -60.30
N ALA A 848 -15.42 -22.72 -59.94
CA ALA A 848 -14.63 -21.71 -60.67
C ALA A 848 -15.27 -20.33 -60.87
N GLU A 849 -14.56 -19.21 -60.95
CA GLU A 849 -13.23 -18.71 -60.57
C GLU A 849 -13.26 -17.22 -60.93
N GLY A 850 -12.38 -16.41 -60.34
CA GLY A 850 -11.86 -15.21 -61.01
C GLY A 850 -12.52 -13.86 -60.72
N GLY A 851 -11.73 -12.99 -60.09
CA GLY A 851 -11.32 -11.77 -60.79
C GLY A 851 -11.94 -10.42 -60.39
N ALA A 852 -11.31 -9.79 -59.38
CA ALA A 852 -10.73 -8.44 -59.48
C ALA A 852 -11.69 -7.21 -59.66
N PRO A 853 -11.20 -5.96 -59.54
CA PRO A 853 -11.55 -5.08 -58.42
C PRO A 853 -12.12 -3.73 -58.91
N VAL A 854 -12.32 -2.75 -58.00
CA VAL A 854 -11.97 -1.32 -58.15
C VAL A 854 -12.82 -0.43 -57.22
N SER A 855 -12.10 0.26 -56.33
CA SER A 855 -12.29 1.57 -55.65
C SER A 855 -13.68 2.20 -55.49
N ALA A 856 -13.97 2.65 -54.27
CA ALA A 856 -13.70 4.03 -53.82
C ALA A 856 -13.59 4.07 -52.29
#